data_AF-A0A2P2C315-F1
#
_entry.id   AF-A0A2P2C315-F1
#
_cell.length_a   1.000
_cell.length_b   1.000
_cell.length_c   1.000
_cell.angle_alpha   90.00
_cell.angle_beta   90.00
_cell.angle_gamma   90.00
#
_symmetry.space_group_name_H-M   'P 1'
#
loop_
_entity.id
_entity.type
_entity.pdbx_description
1 polymer ?
#
loop_
_entity_poly.entity_id
_entity_poly.type
_entity_poly.pdbx_seq_one_letter_code
_entity_poly.pdbx_strand_id
1 'polypeptide(L)'
;MGKQEDFVLRALEERDVRFVRLWFTDVLGFLKSVSVAPAELENAFDEGIGFDGSAIEGFARVYESDMLAHPDASTFQILPWRTGEDGGPTTARMFCDIVMPDGSPSYADPRHVLKRTLSKAADQGFTFYTHPEIEFYLFKDVPGKGDEPEPVDRSGFFDHTAQSRGADFRRDAITMLEAMGISVEFSHHEGGPGQQEIDLRYADALTTADNIMTFRTVVREVALSHDIWASFMPKPFTTHPGSGMHTHVSLFEGDRNAFFEAGAQYQLSRTGRQFIAGILRHASEISVVTNQWVNSYKRLLGGGEAPSSICWGHNNRSAMVRVPMYKPNKGQSTRVELRTIDPACNPYLAFAVTLAAGMKGIEEGYELPREAEDDVWSLTERERKALGIAPLPKSLWTRSASRRTPSCSPRRWASTSSTSSCATSARSGRSTAPRSPPSSATGCCRSSDRVAEGDGERDGVSARVLVVEHQESCPAHLVGDWLEAAGCTLEVCRPYAGDEIPALTAYDGALVLGGDMGAHDDETVAWLAPLKDRVRAAAAAGTPMLGICLGHQVIAAALGGRVARNPRGQTVGLEPVGWSAEAATDDWVGGHTGAEVAVHWNNDVVVDLPDGAVVLARTPDGAVQVARLAPRAWGVQAHPEVDVEILRRWAESDRDDHVSMGIDQERVLADIATAAAALTEHWQPIVERFAGIVRGAR
;
A
#
# COMPACT_ATOMS: atom_id res chain seq x y z
N MET A 1 -7.08 11.04 -42.08
CA MET A 1 -7.91 11.98 -41.32
C MET A 1 -9.38 11.58 -41.27
N GLY A 2 -9.89 11.33 -40.07
CA GLY A 2 -11.29 11.04 -39.78
C GLY A 2 -12.14 12.32 -39.62
N LYS A 3 -13.47 12.19 -39.70
CA LYS A 3 -14.41 13.33 -39.58
C LYS A 3 -14.25 14.15 -38.28
N GLN A 4 -13.78 13.50 -37.21
CA GLN A 4 -13.63 14.11 -35.90
C GLN A 4 -12.33 14.93 -35.79
N GLU A 5 -11.25 14.47 -36.42
CA GLU A 5 -9.99 15.21 -36.53
C GLU A 5 -10.18 16.47 -37.39
N ASP A 6 -10.88 16.35 -38.52
CA ASP A 6 -11.25 17.50 -39.36
C ASP A 6 -12.03 18.56 -38.57
N PHE A 7 -12.93 18.12 -37.69
CA PHE A 7 -13.70 19.01 -36.83
C PHE A 7 -12.79 19.73 -35.83
N VAL A 8 -11.85 19.01 -35.20
CA VAL A 8 -10.91 19.60 -34.24
C VAL A 8 -10.04 20.66 -34.92
N LEU A 9 -9.44 20.36 -36.07
CA LEU A 9 -8.58 21.32 -36.79
C LEU A 9 -9.33 22.60 -37.15
N ARG A 10 -10.57 22.49 -37.62
CA ARG A 10 -11.44 23.67 -37.88
C ARG A 10 -11.75 24.43 -36.59
N ALA A 11 -12.07 23.73 -35.51
CA ALA A 11 -12.38 24.35 -34.23
C ALA A 11 -11.18 25.12 -33.64
N LEU A 12 -9.94 24.65 -33.88
CA LEU A 12 -8.73 25.36 -33.47
C LEU A 12 -8.59 26.71 -34.19
N GLU A 13 -8.85 26.75 -35.50
CA GLU A 13 -8.81 27.97 -36.30
C GLU A 13 -9.95 28.93 -35.93
N GLU A 14 -11.19 28.43 -35.88
CA GLU A 14 -12.38 29.24 -35.59
C GLU A 14 -12.34 29.91 -34.21
N ARG A 15 -11.66 29.29 -33.25
CA ARG A 15 -11.60 29.74 -31.85
C ARG A 15 -10.24 30.31 -31.45
N ASP A 16 -9.38 30.58 -32.43
CA ASP A 16 -8.01 31.12 -32.26
C ASP A 16 -7.20 30.38 -31.17
N VAL A 17 -7.26 29.04 -31.18
CA VAL A 17 -6.51 28.22 -30.22
C VAL A 17 -5.04 28.24 -30.60
N ARG A 18 -4.18 28.67 -29.68
CA ARG A 18 -2.73 28.77 -29.91
C ARG A 18 -1.95 27.58 -29.41
N PHE A 19 -2.50 26.86 -28.43
CA PHE A 19 -1.86 25.69 -27.83
C PHE A 19 -2.88 24.59 -27.56
N VAL A 20 -2.47 23.35 -27.84
CA VAL A 20 -3.23 22.16 -27.50
C VAL A 20 -2.41 21.36 -26.50
N ARG A 21 -2.99 21.10 -25.33
CA ARG A 21 -2.41 20.25 -24.30
C ARG A 21 -2.82 18.81 -24.53
N LEU A 22 -1.84 17.99 -24.87
CA LEU A 22 -1.99 16.54 -24.93
C LEU A 22 -1.84 15.99 -23.52
N TRP A 23 -2.92 15.40 -23.01
CA TRP A 23 -3.05 14.88 -21.66
C TRP A 23 -2.95 13.36 -21.67
N PHE A 24 -2.24 12.79 -20.71
CA PHE A 24 -2.22 11.36 -20.45
C PHE A 24 -1.97 11.12 -18.96
N THR A 25 -2.13 9.89 -18.50
CA THR A 25 -2.08 9.59 -17.07
C THR A 25 -1.03 8.53 -16.79
N ASP A 26 -0.20 8.74 -15.77
CA ASP A 26 0.74 7.71 -15.32
C ASP A 26 0.05 6.61 -14.50
N VAL A 27 0.78 5.55 -14.13
CA VAL A 27 0.20 4.42 -13.40
C VAL A 27 -0.42 4.85 -12.06
N LEU A 28 0.17 5.84 -11.39
CA LEU A 28 -0.32 6.37 -10.12
C LEU A 28 -1.56 7.28 -10.25
N GLY A 29 -2.00 7.58 -11.47
CA GLY A 29 -3.16 8.44 -11.68
C GLY A 29 -2.82 9.93 -11.70
N PHE A 30 -1.55 10.31 -11.86
CA PHE A 30 -1.19 11.71 -12.07
C PHE A 30 -1.34 12.10 -13.53
N LEU A 31 -2.05 13.22 -13.75
CA LEU A 31 -2.19 13.81 -15.06
C LEU A 31 -0.86 14.40 -15.53
N LYS A 32 -0.39 13.95 -16.68
CA LYS A 32 0.77 14.48 -17.41
C LYS A 32 0.28 15.27 -18.61
N SER A 33 1.10 16.20 -19.07
CA SER A 33 0.76 17.03 -20.22
C SER A 33 1.98 17.43 -21.03
N VAL A 34 1.85 17.39 -22.36
CA VAL A 34 2.74 18.07 -23.31
C VAL A 34 1.91 19.09 -24.10
N SER A 35 2.48 20.26 -24.38
CA SER A 35 1.80 21.33 -25.11
C SER A 35 2.34 21.43 -26.53
N VAL A 36 1.46 21.49 -27.52
CA VAL A 36 1.82 21.50 -28.94
C VAL A 36 1.14 22.66 -29.65
N ALA A 37 1.75 23.14 -30.72
CA ALA A 37 1.15 24.14 -31.60
C ALA A 37 0.12 23.44 -32.53
N PRO A 38 -0.95 24.13 -32.96
CA PRO A 38 -1.93 23.58 -33.90
C PRO A 38 -1.32 22.99 -35.17
N ALA A 39 -0.22 23.58 -35.67
CA ALA A 39 0.48 23.11 -36.87
C ALA A 39 1.10 21.71 -36.71
N GLU A 40 1.47 21.32 -35.49
CA GLU A 40 2.03 19.99 -35.20
C GLU A 40 0.94 18.95 -34.96
N LEU A 41 -0.31 19.38 -34.75
CA LEU A 41 -1.39 18.47 -34.34
C LEU A 41 -1.85 17.54 -35.46
N GLU A 42 -1.82 18.01 -36.71
CA GLU A 42 -2.15 17.17 -37.87
C GLU A 42 -1.21 15.96 -37.95
N ASN A 43 0.10 16.20 -37.85
CA ASN A 43 1.10 15.13 -37.78
C ASN A 43 0.91 14.26 -36.52
N ALA A 44 0.54 14.87 -35.39
CA ALA A 44 0.29 14.13 -34.16
C ALA A 44 -0.86 13.13 -34.26
N PHE A 45 -1.90 13.42 -35.05
CA PHE A 45 -3.00 12.47 -35.28
C PHE A 45 -2.58 11.26 -36.12
N ASP A 46 -1.58 11.39 -36.98
CA ASP A 46 -1.12 10.30 -37.85
C ASP A 46 0.05 9.51 -37.24
N GLU A 47 1.05 10.21 -36.66
CA GLU A 47 2.31 9.62 -36.20
C GLU A 47 2.43 9.59 -34.67
N GLY A 48 1.58 10.31 -33.93
CA GLY A 48 1.75 10.54 -32.50
C GLY A 48 2.91 11.49 -32.19
N ILE A 49 3.07 11.84 -30.91
CA ILE A 49 4.16 12.70 -30.45
C ILE A 49 5.10 11.93 -29.54
N GLY A 50 6.38 11.92 -29.91
CA GLY A 50 7.45 11.32 -29.13
C GLY A 50 7.66 12.00 -27.77
N PHE A 51 7.77 11.19 -26.73
CA PHE A 51 8.19 11.62 -25.40
C PHE A 51 9.01 10.54 -24.68
N ASP A 52 9.74 10.95 -23.64
CA ASP A 52 10.51 10.05 -22.79
C ASP A 52 9.61 9.39 -21.73
N GLY A 53 9.23 8.14 -21.97
CA GLY A 53 8.46 7.30 -21.07
C GLY A 53 9.23 6.82 -19.83
N SER A 54 10.57 6.94 -19.79
CA SER A 54 11.34 6.62 -18.57
C SER A 54 11.18 7.68 -17.47
N ALA A 55 10.77 8.90 -17.85
CA ALA A 55 10.42 9.97 -16.92
C ALA A 55 9.00 9.82 -16.33
N ILE A 56 8.22 8.82 -16.78
CA ILE A 56 6.84 8.59 -16.36
C ILE A 56 6.76 7.33 -15.49
N GLU A 57 6.21 7.50 -14.29
CA GLU A 57 6.13 6.42 -13.30
C GLU A 57 5.36 5.21 -13.86
N GLY A 58 6.04 4.06 -13.87
CA GLY A 58 5.47 2.78 -14.29
C GLY A 58 5.39 2.53 -15.81
N PHE A 59 5.85 3.46 -16.66
CA PHE A 59 5.76 3.31 -18.13
C PHE A 59 6.92 2.52 -18.73
N ALA A 60 8.16 2.89 -18.45
CA ALA A 60 9.33 2.18 -18.99
C ALA A 60 10.51 2.16 -18.03
N ARG A 61 11.37 1.16 -18.22
CA ARG A 61 12.74 1.16 -17.68
C ARG A 61 13.61 2.07 -18.55
N VAL A 62 14.73 2.54 -18.01
CA VAL A 62 15.65 3.49 -18.66
C VAL A 62 16.07 3.10 -20.09
N TYR A 63 16.01 1.81 -20.47
CA TYR A 63 16.40 1.31 -21.80
C TYR A 63 15.24 1.07 -22.78
N GLU A 64 13.99 1.36 -22.41
CA GLU A 64 12.78 1.24 -23.24
C GLU A 64 11.99 2.58 -23.24
N SER A 65 12.70 3.71 -23.28
CA SER A 65 12.17 5.05 -22.98
C SER A 65 11.23 5.63 -24.03
N ASP A 66 11.50 5.42 -25.32
CA ASP A 66 10.82 6.20 -26.35
C ASP A 66 9.39 5.70 -26.55
N MET A 67 8.41 6.59 -26.32
CA MET A 67 6.98 6.31 -26.49
C MET A 67 6.31 7.42 -27.30
N LEU A 68 5.13 7.13 -27.85
CA LEU A 68 4.34 8.05 -28.63
C LEU A 68 3.02 8.32 -27.93
N ALA A 69 2.69 9.60 -27.72
CA ALA A 69 1.38 10.04 -27.26
C ALA A 69 0.49 10.31 -28.46
N HIS A 70 -0.58 9.53 -28.62
CA HIS A 70 -1.49 9.62 -29.74
C HIS A 70 -2.79 10.32 -29.32
N PRO A 71 -3.08 11.54 -29.79
CA PRO A 71 -4.25 12.31 -29.39
C PRO A 71 -5.56 11.65 -29.83
N ASP A 72 -6.55 11.65 -28.93
CA ASP A 72 -7.90 11.19 -29.17
C ASP A 72 -8.81 12.40 -29.45
N ALA A 73 -9.11 12.64 -30.72
CA ALA A 73 -9.91 13.77 -31.18
C ALA A 73 -11.32 13.82 -30.55
N SER A 74 -11.85 12.69 -30.07
CA SER A 74 -13.15 12.66 -29.39
C SER A 74 -13.14 13.34 -28.03
N THR A 75 -11.96 13.55 -27.47
CA THR A 75 -11.76 14.18 -26.17
C THR A 75 -11.34 15.65 -26.29
N PHE A 76 -11.51 16.29 -27.44
CA PHE A 76 -11.20 17.71 -27.60
C PHE A 76 -12.09 18.60 -26.74
N GLN A 77 -11.46 19.44 -25.90
CA GLN A 77 -12.14 20.43 -25.07
C GLN A 77 -11.31 21.71 -24.95
N ILE A 78 -11.96 22.87 -24.91
CA ILE A 78 -11.30 24.15 -24.59
C ILE A 78 -11.18 24.25 -23.07
N LEU A 79 -10.08 24.84 -22.59
CA LEU A 79 -9.89 25.12 -21.16
C LEU A 79 -10.51 26.50 -20.83
N PRO A 80 -11.64 26.57 -20.08
CA PRO A 80 -12.34 27.83 -19.85
C PRO A 80 -11.53 28.89 -19.09
N TRP A 81 -10.54 28.48 -18.30
CA TRP A 81 -9.62 29.37 -17.58
C TRP A 81 -8.42 29.84 -18.44
N ARG A 82 -8.42 29.52 -19.73
CA ARG A 82 -7.40 29.88 -20.72
C ARG A 82 -8.07 30.24 -22.04
N THR A 83 -9.04 31.15 -22.02
CA THR A 83 -9.81 31.62 -23.21
C THR A 83 -9.26 32.89 -23.85
N GLY A 84 -8.13 33.39 -23.34
CA GLY A 84 -7.49 34.61 -23.82
C GLY A 84 -8.21 35.92 -23.48
N GLU A 85 -9.36 35.85 -22.79
CA GLU A 85 -10.07 37.00 -22.24
C GLU A 85 -9.23 37.79 -21.22
N ASP A 86 -8.30 37.11 -20.53
CA ASP A 86 -7.30 37.72 -19.63
C ASP A 86 -6.04 38.25 -20.35
N GLY A 87 -6.07 38.32 -21.69
CA GLY A 87 -4.93 38.74 -22.52
C GLY A 87 -3.91 37.64 -22.83
N GLY A 88 -4.21 36.38 -22.46
CA GLY A 88 -3.40 35.19 -22.78
C GLY A 88 -3.80 34.48 -24.08
N PRO A 89 -3.10 33.41 -24.47
CA PRO A 89 -3.51 32.57 -25.61
C PRO A 89 -4.64 31.58 -25.25
N THR A 90 -5.61 31.39 -26.15
CA THR A 90 -6.62 30.33 -26.01
C THR A 90 -5.96 28.95 -26.04
N THR A 91 -6.28 28.10 -25.06
CA THR A 91 -5.71 26.75 -24.92
C THR A 91 -6.80 25.68 -24.90
N ALA A 92 -6.57 24.59 -25.64
CA ALA A 92 -7.42 23.41 -25.62
C ALA A 92 -6.68 22.19 -25.04
N ARG A 93 -7.39 21.09 -24.78
CA ARG A 93 -6.83 19.80 -24.37
C ARG A 93 -7.42 18.64 -25.14
N MET A 94 -6.65 17.55 -25.23
CA MET A 94 -7.08 16.22 -25.67
C MET A 94 -6.37 15.16 -24.85
N PHE A 95 -7.08 14.11 -24.45
CA PHE A 95 -6.47 12.90 -23.90
C PHE A 95 -5.76 12.13 -25.02
N CYS A 96 -4.70 11.42 -24.64
CA CYS A 96 -3.90 10.60 -25.54
C CYS A 96 -3.90 9.15 -25.07
N ASP A 97 -3.87 8.23 -26.03
CA ASP A 97 -3.43 6.86 -25.80
C ASP A 97 -1.92 6.78 -25.99
N ILE A 98 -1.26 5.93 -25.21
CA ILE A 98 0.19 5.75 -25.34
C ILE A 98 0.50 4.53 -26.18
N VAL A 99 1.32 4.70 -27.19
CA VAL A 99 1.76 3.63 -28.09
C VAL A 99 3.29 3.54 -28.12
N MET A 100 3.78 2.34 -28.39
CA MET A 100 5.19 2.06 -28.57
C MET A 100 5.64 2.50 -29.97
N PRO A 101 6.95 2.70 -30.22
CA PRO A 101 7.46 3.10 -31.54
C PRO A 101 7.16 2.10 -32.67
N ASP A 102 6.85 0.85 -32.34
CA ASP A 102 6.42 -0.18 -33.30
C ASP A 102 4.93 -0.10 -33.64
N GLY A 103 4.21 0.88 -33.10
CA GLY A 103 2.77 1.10 -33.26
C GLY A 103 1.89 0.25 -32.35
N SER A 104 2.45 -0.65 -31.54
CA SER A 104 1.67 -1.42 -30.57
C SER A 104 1.22 -0.55 -29.38
N PRO A 105 0.05 -0.81 -28.77
CA PRO A 105 -0.37 -0.04 -27.60
C PRO A 105 0.51 -0.34 -26.38
N SER A 106 0.76 0.68 -25.57
CA SER A 106 1.45 0.50 -24.29
C SER A 106 0.56 -0.24 -23.30
N TYR A 107 1.06 -1.34 -22.75
CA TYR A 107 0.36 -2.11 -21.72
C TYR A 107 0.42 -1.44 -20.33
N ALA A 108 1.29 -0.45 -20.17
CA ALA A 108 1.41 0.35 -18.96
C ALA A 108 0.44 1.54 -18.94
N ASP A 109 -0.14 1.92 -20.09
CA ASP A 109 -1.12 3.01 -20.19
C ASP A 109 -2.43 2.62 -19.47
N PRO A 110 -2.80 3.32 -18.38
CA PRO A 110 -4.05 3.08 -17.67
C PRO A 110 -5.29 3.18 -18.55
N ARG A 111 -5.30 4.14 -19.48
CA ARG A 111 -6.43 4.38 -20.38
C ARG A 111 -6.60 3.20 -21.33
N HIS A 112 -5.50 2.68 -21.88
CA HIS A 112 -5.51 1.45 -22.69
C HIS A 112 -5.93 0.22 -21.88
N VAL A 113 -5.51 0.08 -20.61
CA VAL A 113 -5.93 -1.02 -19.73
C VAL A 113 -7.44 -1.03 -19.53
N LEU A 114 -8.07 0.13 -19.33
CA LEU A 114 -9.52 0.24 -19.24
C LEU A 114 -10.20 -0.11 -20.57
N LYS A 115 -9.74 0.46 -21.69
CA LYS A 115 -10.26 0.15 -23.04
C LYS A 115 -10.28 -1.35 -23.32
N ARG A 116 -9.17 -2.05 -23.05
CA ARG A 116 -9.08 -3.51 -23.24
C ARG A 116 -10.08 -4.27 -22.39
N THR A 117 -10.33 -3.82 -21.16
CA THR A 117 -11.29 -4.46 -20.25
C THR A 117 -12.72 -4.22 -20.70
N LEU A 118 -13.03 -3.00 -21.17
CA LEU A 118 -14.30 -2.65 -21.78
C LEU A 118 -14.57 -3.47 -23.04
N SER A 119 -13.58 -3.65 -23.92
CA SER A 119 -13.71 -4.49 -25.12
C SER A 119 -14.10 -5.93 -24.76
N LYS A 120 -13.49 -6.52 -23.72
CA LYS A 120 -13.85 -7.88 -23.26
C LYS A 120 -15.30 -7.98 -22.75
N ALA A 121 -15.79 -6.94 -22.08
CA ALA A 121 -17.19 -6.90 -21.65
C ALA A 121 -18.14 -6.70 -22.85
N ALA A 122 -17.74 -5.87 -23.82
CA ALA A 122 -18.49 -5.64 -25.06
C ALA A 122 -18.56 -6.90 -25.94
N ASP A 123 -17.50 -7.72 -25.99
CA ASP A 123 -17.50 -9.03 -26.66
C ASP A 123 -18.53 -10.00 -26.06
N GLN A 124 -18.94 -9.78 -24.81
CA GLN A 124 -20.01 -10.50 -24.12
C GLN A 124 -21.37 -9.79 -24.21
N GLY A 125 -21.46 -8.70 -24.96
CA GLY A 125 -22.68 -7.93 -25.17
C GLY A 125 -22.97 -6.86 -24.12
N PHE A 126 -22.02 -6.56 -23.22
CA PHE A 126 -22.23 -5.59 -22.15
C PHE A 126 -21.57 -4.23 -22.42
N THR A 127 -22.30 -3.16 -22.10
CA THR A 127 -21.78 -1.79 -21.93
C THR A 127 -21.71 -1.45 -20.46
N PHE A 128 -20.59 -0.89 -19.99
CA PHE A 128 -20.36 -0.57 -18.59
C PHE A 128 -20.49 0.93 -18.32
N TYR A 129 -21.47 1.27 -17.49
CA TYR A 129 -21.77 2.65 -17.08
C TYR A 129 -21.39 2.88 -15.61
N THR A 130 -20.85 4.07 -15.35
CA THR A 130 -20.38 4.50 -14.03
C THR A 130 -20.89 5.89 -13.68
N HIS A 131 -21.19 6.11 -12.40
CA HIS A 131 -21.68 7.36 -11.84
C HIS A 131 -20.95 7.64 -10.51
N PRO A 132 -19.91 8.49 -10.53
CA PRO A 132 -19.10 8.77 -9.35
C PRO A 132 -19.65 9.95 -8.54
N GLU A 133 -19.76 9.75 -7.24
CA GLU A 133 -19.95 10.76 -6.20
C GLU A 133 -18.55 11.08 -5.67
N ILE A 134 -18.02 12.28 -5.90
CA ILE A 134 -16.60 12.59 -5.63
C ILE A 134 -16.48 13.57 -4.47
N GLU A 135 -15.99 13.07 -3.34
CA GLU A 135 -15.72 13.88 -2.17
C GLU A 135 -14.31 14.48 -2.20
N PHE A 136 -14.14 15.66 -1.62
CA PHE A 136 -12.84 16.33 -1.47
C PHE A 136 -12.87 17.36 -0.33
N TYR A 137 -11.70 17.76 0.15
CA TYR A 137 -11.56 18.80 1.16
C TYR A 137 -11.06 20.11 0.57
N LEU A 138 -11.56 21.22 1.11
CA LEU A 138 -11.05 22.56 0.88
C LEU A 138 -10.37 23.11 2.14
N PHE A 139 -9.13 23.55 1.97
CA PHE A 139 -8.29 24.12 3.02
C PHE A 139 -7.90 25.55 2.68
N LYS A 140 -7.61 26.37 3.70
CA LYS A 140 -7.19 27.76 3.48
C LYS A 140 -5.85 27.87 2.77
N ASP A 141 -4.94 26.92 3.02
CA ASP A 141 -3.61 26.86 2.43
C ASP A 141 -3.12 25.40 2.39
N VAL A 142 -1.97 25.16 1.75
CA VAL A 142 -1.27 23.89 1.75
C VAL A 142 -0.75 23.60 3.17
N PRO A 143 -1.16 22.50 3.81
CA PRO A 143 -0.67 22.15 5.14
C PRO A 143 0.84 21.88 5.14
N GLY A 144 1.56 22.38 6.15
CA GLY A 144 2.95 22.04 6.40
C GLY A 144 3.10 20.58 6.84
N LYS A 145 4.32 20.04 6.73
CA LYS A 145 4.58 18.64 7.14
C LYS A 145 4.38 18.49 8.66
N GLY A 146 3.32 17.79 9.04
CA GLY A 146 2.97 17.54 10.44
C GLY A 146 1.98 18.55 11.03
N ASP A 147 1.63 19.60 10.29
CA ASP A 147 0.64 20.59 10.72
C ASP A 147 -0.79 20.07 10.49
N GLU A 148 -1.71 20.47 11.36
CA GLU A 148 -3.14 20.19 11.17
C GLU A 148 -3.70 21.08 10.04
N PRO A 149 -4.36 20.51 9.01
CA PRO A 149 -4.95 21.29 7.93
C PRO A 149 -6.03 22.26 8.43
N GLU A 150 -6.01 23.51 7.98
CA GLU A 150 -7.06 24.47 8.31
C GLU A 150 -8.21 24.44 7.27
N PRO A 151 -9.43 24.00 7.62
CA PRO A 151 -10.54 23.95 6.69
C PRO A 151 -11.07 25.36 6.36
N VAL A 152 -11.65 25.52 5.16
CA VAL A 152 -12.21 26.81 4.71
C VAL A 152 -13.47 27.23 5.46
N ASP A 153 -14.22 26.26 5.99
CA ASP A 153 -15.40 26.48 6.84
C ASP A 153 -15.63 25.29 7.80
N ARG A 154 -16.72 25.35 8.57
CA ARG A 154 -17.12 24.33 9.56
C ARG A 154 -18.57 23.89 9.36
N SER A 155 -19.10 24.01 8.15
CA SER A 155 -20.47 23.61 7.84
C SER A 155 -20.61 22.09 7.95
N GLY A 156 -21.83 21.61 8.19
CA GLY A 156 -22.17 20.20 8.24
C GLY A 156 -22.87 19.68 6.98
N PHE A 157 -23.24 18.40 7.03
CA PHE A 157 -23.88 17.70 5.93
C PHE A 157 -25.19 18.39 5.49
N PHE A 158 -25.28 18.75 4.20
CA PHE A 158 -26.39 19.52 3.60
C PHE A 158 -26.66 20.92 4.20
N ASP A 159 -25.75 21.50 4.98
CA ASP A 159 -25.97 22.84 5.53
C ASP A 159 -26.05 23.90 4.42
N HIS A 160 -27.08 24.74 4.51
CA HIS A 160 -27.21 25.94 3.69
C HIS A 160 -26.82 27.17 4.51
N THR A 161 -25.64 27.72 4.22
CA THR A 161 -25.15 28.94 4.88
C THR A 161 -25.13 30.11 3.89
N ALA A 162 -25.66 31.26 4.30
CA ALA A 162 -25.77 32.46 3.46
C ALA A 162 -24.42 33.06 3.00
N GLN A 163 -23.31 32.72 3.67
CA GLN A 163 -21.94 33.13 3.34
C GLN A 163 -20.95 31.97 3.60
N SER A 164 -21.00 30.90 2.80
CA SER A 164 -19.93 29.88 2.81
C SER A 164 -19.05 30.04 1.59
N ARG A 165 -17.74 30.14 1.83
CA ARG A 165 -16.70 30.04 0.80
C ARG A 165 -16.84 28.76 -0.01
N GLY A 166 -17.26 27.65 0.62
CA GLY A 166 -17.55 26.38 -0.05
C GLY A 166 -18.73 26.45 -1.02
N ALA A 167 -19.79 27.22 -0.72
CA ALA A 167 -20.94 27.34 -1.61
C ALA A 167 -20.59 28.12 -2.90
N ASP A 168 -19.88 29.24 -2.78
CA ASP A 168 -19.40 30.00 -3.94
C ASP A 168 -18.40 29.17 -4.76
N PHE A 169 -17.48 28.47 -4.09
CA PHE A 169 -16.56 27.53 -4.74
C PHE A 169 -17.29 26.47 -5.58
N ARG A 170 -18.28 25.77 -5.00
CA ARG A 170 -19.01 24.72 -5.71
C ARG A 170 -19.74 25.28 -6.94
N ARG A 171 -20.34 26.46 -6.84
CA ARG A 171 -21.00 27.12 -7.99
C ARG A 171 -20.02 27.35 -9.13
N ASP A 172 -18.84 27.89 -8.83
CA ASP A 172 -17.84 28.23 -9.84
C ASP A 172 -17.22 26.96 -10.46
N ALA A 173 -16.98 25.93 -9.65
CA ALA A 173 -16.53 24.61 -10.12
C ALA A 173 -17.56 23.95 -11.05
N ILE A 174 -18.85 23.97 -10.69
CA ILE A 174 -19.92 23.42 -11.53
C ILE A 174 -20.02 24.18 -12.86
N THR A 175 -19.99 25.51 -12.80
CA THR A 175 -20.03 26.36 -14.00
C THR A 175 -18.88 26.01 -14.95
N MET A 176 -17.68 25.79 -14.41
CA MET A 176 -16.51 25.44 -15.22
C MET A 176 -16.58 24.00 -15.78
N LEU A 177 -17.11 23.04 -15.02
CA LEU A 177 -17.36 21.68 -15.52
C LEU A 177 -18.38 21.67 -16.65
N GLU A 178 -19.49 22.39 -16.50
CA GLU A 178 -20.54 22.51 -17.50
C GLU A 178 -20.03 23.18 -18.79
N ALA A 179 -19.16 24.19 -18.67
CA ALA A 179 -18.49 24.81 -19.81
C ALA A 179 -17.59 23.84 -20.60
N MET A 180 -17.11 22.78 -19.96
CA MET A 180 -16.35 21.68 -20.58
C MET A 180 -17.23 20.49 -20.99
N GLY A 181 -18.56 20.62 -20.91
CA GLY A 181 -19.52 19.57 -21.27
C GLY A 181 -19.64 18.45 -20.23
N ILE A 182 -19.11 18.62 -19.01
CA ILE A 182 -19.24 17.65 -17.93
C ILE A 182 -20.48 17.99 -17.12
N SER A 183 -21.52 17.16 -17.23
CA SER A 183 -22.79 17.38 -16.52
C SER A 183 -22.70 16.97 -15.06
N VAL A 184 -23.10 17.88 -14.16
CA VAL A 184 -23.20 17.64 -12.72
C VAL A 184 -24.64 17.24 -12.37
N GLU A 185 -24.80 16.29 -11.44
CA GLU A 185 -26.12 15.88 -10.95
C GLU A 185 -26.50 16.58 -9.65
N PHE A 186 -25.62 16.52 -8.65
CA PHE A 186 -25.81 17.17 -7.35
C PHE A 186 -24.49 17.76 -6.85
N SER A 187 -24.59 18.69 -5.90
CA SER A 187 -23.46 19.12 -5.09
C SER A 187 -23.95 19.54 -3.71
N HIS A 188 -23.16 19.24 -2.68
CA HIS A 188 -23.48 19.64 -1.32
C HIS A 188 -22.23 19.70 -0.45
N HIS A 189 -22.41 20.24 0.75
CA HIS A 189 -21.43 20.11 1.81
C HIS A 189 -21.53 18.73 2.44
N GLU A 190 -20.39 18.14 2.79
CA GLU A 190 -20.28 16.81 3.38
C GLU A 190 -20.17 16.86 4.92
N GLY A 191 -20.00 15.71 5.57
CA GLY A 191 -20.01 15.58 7.03
C GLY A 191 -18.80 16.18 7.77
N GLY A 192 -17.65 16.33 7.10
CA GLY A 192 -16.42 16.91 7.66
C GLY A 192 -16.28 18.42 7.39
N PRO A 193 -15.51 19.17 8.22
CA PRO A 193 -15.36 20.62 8.05
C PRO A 193 -14.62 20.95 6.74
N GLY A 194 -15.21 21.80 5.91
CA GLY A 194 -14.67 22.12 4.58
C GLY A 194 -14.76 20.98 3.56
N GLN A 195 -15.40 19.85 3.90
CA GLN A 195 -15.60 18.72 2.98
C GLN A 195 -16.73 19.04 2.00
N GLN A 196 -16.50 18.74 0.73
CA GLN A 196 -17.43 18.99 -0.36
C GLN A 196 -17.66 17.71 -1.15
N GLU A 197 -18.84 17.59 -1.76
CA GLU A 197 -19.16 16.55 -2.73
C GLU A 197 -19.76 17.17 -4.00
N ILE A 198 -19.33 16.67 -5.16
CA ILE A 198 -19.94 16.95 -6.46
C ILE A 198 -20.14 15.64 -7.20
N ASP A 199 -21.38 15.37 -7.59
CA ASP A 199 -21.78 14.16 -8.29
C ASP A 199 -21.78 14.39 -9.79
N LEU A 200 -21.09 13.55 -10.54
CA LEU A 200 -21.10 13.63 -11.99
C LEU A 200 -22.22 12.75 -12.55
N ARG A 201 -22.93 13.21 -13.58
CA ARG A 201 -23.90 12.37 -14.31
C ARG A 201 -23.21 11.10 -14.84
N TYR A 202 -23.98 10.01 -14.87
CA TYR A 202 -23.48 8.74 -15.37
C TYR A 202 -23.04 8.84 -16.84
N ALA A 203 -21.97 8.14 -17.18
CA ALA A 203 -21.48 7.96 -18.55
C ALA A 203 -20.87 6.56 -18.69
N ASP A 204 -20.42 6.19 -19.89
CA ASP A 204 -19.60 5.00 -20.04
C ASP A 204 -18.29 5.17 -19.25
N ALA A 205 -17.73 4.05 -18.79
CA ALA A 205 -16.62 4.11 -17.84
C ALA A 205 -15.35 4.82 -18.35
N LEU A 206 -15.10 4.81 -19.66
CA LEU A 206 -13.94 5.52 -20.22
C LEU A 206 -14.16 7.03 -20.15
N THR A 207 -15.33 7.50 -20.60
CA THR A 207 -15.74 8.90 -20.49
C THR A 207 -15.78 9.34 -19.02
N THR A 208 -16.29 8.53 -18.11
CA THR A 208 -16.28 8.85 -16.68
C THR A 208 -14.85 8.98 -16.13
N ALA A 209 -13.92 8.11 -16.51
CA ALA A 209 -12.52 8.21 -16.08
C ALA A 209 -11.85 9.51 -16.60
N ASP A 210 -12.05 9.84 -17.88
CA ASP A 210 -11.59 11.10 -18.48
C ASP A 210 -12.20 12.33 -17.77
N ASN A 211 -13.48 12.23 -17.39
CA ASN A 211 -14.20 13.26 -16.63
C ASN A 211 -13.65 13.41 -15.21
N ILE A 212 -13.31 12.32 -14.49
CA ILE A 212 -12.71 12.39 -13.15
C ILE A 212 -11.33 13.08 -13.20
N MET A 213 -10.51 12.77 -14.20
CA MET A 213 -9.22 13.44 -14.39
C MET A 213 -9.37 14.94 -14.68
N THR A 214 -10.37 15.29 -15.49
CA THR A 214 -10.72 16.68 -15.77
C THR A 214 -11.27 17.38 -14.52
N PHE A 215 -12.14 16.71 -13.78
CA PHE A 215 -12.76 17.20 -12.55
C PHE A 215 -11.72 17.59 -11.50
N ARG A 216 -10.74 16.72 -11.23
CA ARG A 216 -9.64 17.01 -10.29
C ARG A 216 -8.85 18.25 -10.69
N THR A 217 -8.66 18.47 -11.99
CA THR A 217 -7.96 19.65 -12.53
C THR A 217 -8.81 20.90 -12.35
N VAL A 218 -10.10 20.85 -12.73
CA VAL A 218 -11.05 21.96 -12.60
C VAL A 218 -11.18 22.40 -11.14
N VAL A 219 -11.39 21.46 -10.21
CA VAL A 219 -11.49 21.74 -8.77
C VAL A 219 -10.23 22.46 -8.25
N ARG A 220 -9.03 22.04 -8.69
CA ARG A 220 -7.78 22.71 -8.31
C ARG A 220 -7.63 24.11 -8.91
N GLU A 221 -8.04 24.30 -10.16
CA GLU A 221 -8.00 25.61 -10.82
C GLU A 221 -8.97 26.61 -10.15
N VAL A 222 -10.18 26.18 -9.78
CA VAL A 222 -11.08 27.03 -8.96
C VAL A 222 -10.48 27.29 -7.58
N ALA A 223 -9.84 26.29 -6.98
CA ALA A 223 -9.26 26.48 -5.65
C ALA A 223 -8.18 27.57 -5.68
N LEU A 224 -7.33 27.54 -6.71
CA LEU A 224 -6.33 28.58 -6.95
C LEU A 224 -6.96 29.96 -7.19
N SER A 225 -8.07 30.06 -7.92
CA SER A 225 -8.74 31.35 -8.15
C SER A 225 -9.42 31.92 -6.91
N HIS A 226 -9.62 31.09 -5.88
CA HIS A 226 -10.21 31.47 -4.59
C HIS A 226 -9.16 31.60 -3.47
N ASP A 227 -7.86 31.50 -3.78
CA ASP A 227 -6.74 31.48 -2.82
C ASP A 227 -6.94 30.42 -1.73
N ILE A 228 -7.36 29.22 -2.13
CA ILE A 228 -7.54 28.05 -1.26
C ILE A 228 -6.90 26.81 -1.88
N TRP A 229 -6.78 25.73 -1.10
CA TRP A 229 -6.21 24.47 -1.54
C TRP A 229 -7.23 23.34 -1.51
N ALA A 230 -7.38 22.63 -2.64
CA ALA A 230 -8.26 21.47 -2.74
C ALA A 230 -7.47 20.15 -2.69
N SER A 231 -7.96 19.21 -1.88
CA SER A 231 -7.34 17.90 -1.67
C SER A 231 -8.31 16.76 -1.88
N PHE A 232 -7.87 15.75 -2.65
CA PHE A 232 -8.55 14.47 -2.84
C PHE A 232 -7.97 13.37 -1.93
N MET A 233 -7.21 13.76 -0.92
CA MET A 233 -6.60 12.82 0.03
C MET A 233 -7.69 12.04 0.78
N PRO A 234 -7.62 10.69 0.86
CA PRO A 234 -8.71 9.88 1.41
C PRO A 234 -9.04 10.16 2.88
N LYS A 235 -8.07 10.51 3.72
CA LYS A 235 -8.30 10.81 5.14
C LYS A 235 -7.34 11.92 5.60
N PRO A 236 -7.69 13.20 5.38
CA PRO A 236 -6.84 14.34 5.75
C PRO A 236 -6.82 14.58 7.27
N PHE A 237 -7.93 14.32 7.95
CA PHE A 237 -8.07 14.47 9.39
C PHE A 237 -8.20 13.11 10.08
N THR A 238 -7.66 12.98 11.29
CA THR A 238 -7.80 11.78 12.12
C THR A 238 -9.20 11.65 12.70
N THR A 239 -9.83 12.77 13.07
CA THR A 239 -11.10 12.84 13.83
C THR A 239 -12.35 13.06 12.96
N HIS A 240 -12.19 13.46 11.70
CA HIS A 240 -13.31 13.75 10.79
C HIS A 240 -13.47 12.66 9.71
N PRO A 241 -14.63 12.58 9.01
CA PRO A 241 -14.82 11.64 7.90
C PRO A 241 -13.71 11.73 6.84
N GLY A 242 -13.51 10.64 6.10
CA GLY A 242 -12.59 10.63 4.95
C GLY A 242 -13.34 10.89 3.65
N SER A 243 -12.62 11.28 2.60
CA SER A 243 -13.19 11.48 1.27
C SER A 243 -13.33 10.15 0.51
N GLY A 244 -14.56 9.80 0.15
CA GLY A 244 -14.90 8.70 -0.77
C GLY A 244 -15.01 9.12 -2.23
N MET A 245 -14.99 8.11 -3.10
CA MET A 245 -15.48 8.22 -4.47
C MET A 245 -16.52 7.13 -4.73
N HIS A 246 -17.68 7.24 -4.07
CA HIS A 246 -18.72 6.22 -4.21
C HIS A 246 -19.12 6.12 -5.67
N THR A 247 -18.96 4.93 -6.25
CA THR A 247 -19.21 4.75 -7.68
C THR A 247 -20.38 3.82 -7.85
N HIS A 248 -21.47 4.33 -8.40
CA HIS A 248 -22.57 3.49 -8.84
C HIS A 248 -22.24 2.91 -10.20
N VAL A 249 -22.43 1.61 -10.36
CA VAL A 249 -22.13 0.90 -11.60
C VAL A 249 -23.31 0.07 -12.09
N SER A 250 -23.39 -0.08 -13.41
CA SER A 250 -24.40 -0.90 -14.08
C SER A 250 -23.88 -1.46 -15.41
N LEU A 251 -24.38 -2.63 -15.78
CA LEU A 251 -24.15 -3.23 -17.10
C LEU A 251 -25.43 -3.13 -17.93
N PHE A 252 -25.27 -2.90 -19.23
CA PHE A 252 -26.35 -2.81 -20.20
C PHE A 252 -26.13 -3.76 -21.36
N GLU A 253 -27.19 -4.43 -21.81
CA GLU A 253 -27.21 -5.20 -23.05
C GLU A 253 -28.09 -4.45 -24.06
N GLY A 254 -27.45 -3.70 -24.97
CA GLY A 254 -28.14 -2.68 -25.75
C GLY A 254 -28.79 -1.63 -24.84
N ASP A 255 -30.09 -1.42 -24.97
CA ASP A 255 -30.85 -0.45 -24.14
C ASP A 255 -31.39 -1.06 -22.84
N ARG A 256 -31.13 -2.34 -22.55
CA ARG A 256 -31.65 -3.03 -21.36
C ARG A 256 -30.61 -3.04 -20.25
N ASN A 257 -30.94 -2.46 -19.10
CA ASN A 257 -30.14 -2.62 -17.88
C ASN A 257 -30.10 -4.10 -17.45
N ALA A 258 -28.92 -4.72 -17.54
CA ALA A 258 -28.70 -6.13 -17.27
C ALA A 258 -28.77 -6.47 -15.78
N PHE A 259 -28.68 -5.49 -14.87
CA PHE A 259 -28.83 -5.71 -13.43
C PHE A 259 -30.29 -5.77 -12.98
N PHE A 260 -31.25 -5.39 -13.82
CA PHE A 260 -32.67 -5.38 -13.46
C PHE A 260 -33.39 -6.65 -13.89
N GLU A 261 -34.19 -7.22 -12.98
CA GLU A 261 -35.12 -8.30 -13.28
C GLU A 261 -36.41 -8.12 -12.47
N ALA A 262 -37.54 -7.97 -13.16
CA ALA A 262 -38.83 -7.80 -12.51
C ALA A 262 -39.24 -9.07 -11.75
N GLY A 263 -39.65 -8.93 -10.49
CA GLY A 263 -40.09 -10.04 -9.63
C GLY A 263 -38.96 -10.79 -8.92
N ALA A 264 -37.69 -10.52 -9.25
CA ALA A 264 -36.56 -11.01 -8.47
C ALA A 264 -36.45 -10.29 -7.11
N GLN A 265 -35.80 -10.91 -6.13
CA GLN A 265 -35.50 -10.26 -4.85
C GLN A 265 -34.71 -8.96 -5.09
N TYR A 266 -35.20 -7.86 -4.50
CA TYR A 266 -34.69 -6.49 -4.71
C TYR A 266 -34.69 -6.02 -6.16
N GLN A 267 -35.43 -6.71 -7.05
CA GLN A 267 -35.43 -6.49 -8.50
C GLN A 267 -34.05 -6.61 -9.15
N LEU A 268 -33.14 -7.31 -8.48
CA LEU A 268 -31.78 -7.54 -8.93
C LEU A 268 -31.76 -8.81 -9.76
N SER A 269 -31.21 -8.76 -10.97
CA SER A 269 -31.12 -9.90 -11.87
C SER A 269 -30.08 -10.92 -11.40
N ARG A 270 -30.08 -12.10 -12.03
CA ARG A 270 -28.97 -13.06 -11.85
C ARG A 270 -27.61 -12.43 -12.20
N THR A 271 -27.53 -11.69 -13.30
CA THR A 271 -26.31 -10.99 -13.73
C THR A 271 -25.84 -9.99 -12.68
N GLY A 272 -26.76 -9.18 -12.12
CA GLY A 272 -26.44 -8.23 -11.06
C GLY A 272 -25.93 -8.92 -9.78
N ARG A 273 -26.57 -10.01 -9.36
CA ARG A 273 -26.11 -10.81 -8.21
C ARG A 273 -24.71 -11.40 -8.42
N GLN A 274 -24.45 -11.97 -9.59
CA GLN A 274 -23.16 -12.56 -9.95
C GLN A 274 -22.06 -11.49 -10.05
N PHE A 275 -22.38 -10.31 -10.58
CA PHE A 275 -21.46 -9.18 -10.60
C PHE A 275 -21.06 -8.76 -9.18
N ILE A 276 -22.03 -8.57 -8.26
CA ILE A 276 -21.73 -8.25 -6.86
C ILE A 276 -20.90 -9.37 -6.21
N ALA A 277 -21.24 -10.63 -6.45
CA ALA A 277 -20.48 -11.77 -5.92
C ALA A 277 -19.01 -11.74 -6.39
N GLY A 278 -18.77 -11.36 -7.65
CA GLY A 278 -17.44 -11.11 -8.20
C GLY A 278 -16.68 -10.01 -7.45
N ILE A 279 -17.32 -8.86 -7.24
CA ILE A 279 -16.74 -7.75 -6.48
C ILE A 279 -16.37 -8.18 -5.05
N LEU A 280 -17.29 -8.84 -4.33
CA LEU A 280 -17.03 -9.28 -2.96
C LEU A 280 -15.90 -10.32 -2.89
N ARG A 281 -15.87 -11.27 -3.83
CA ARG A 281 -14.84 -12.32 -3.89
C ARG A 281 -13.44 -11.74 -4.08
N HIS A 282 -13.33 -10.69 -4.90
CA HIS A 282 -12.06 -10.06 -5.26
C HIS A 282 -11.80 -8.75 -4.50
N ALA A 283 -12.63 -8.41 -3.51
CA ALA A 283 -12.58 -7.14 -2.78
C ALA A 283 -11.17 -6.83 -2.23
N SER A 284 -10.55 -7.80 -1.55
CA SER A 284 -9.20 -7.63 -1.01
C SER A 284 -8.13 -7.43 -2.08
N GLU A 285 -8.29 -8.07 -3.25
CA GLU A 285 -7.32 -7.98 -4.35
C GLU A 285 -7.44 -6.65 -5.08
N ILE A 286 -8.66 -6.20 -5.38
CA ILE A 286 -8.88 -4.93 -6.09
C ILE A 286 -8.65 -3.70 -5.20
N SER A 287 -8.68 -3.87 -3.87
CA SER A 287 -8.44 -2.79 -2.91
C SER A 287 -7.08 -2.13 -3.10
N VAL A 288 -6.03 -2.87 -3.49
CA VAL A 288 -4.69 -2.28 -3.73
C VAL A 288 -4.70 -1.25 -4.87
N VAL A 289 -5.66 -1.34 -5.80
CA VAL A 289 -5.80 -0.42 -6.94
C VAL A 289 -6.85 0.65 -6.68
N THR A 290 -7.99 0.27 -6.08
CA THR A 290 -9.07 1.23 -5.77
C THR A 290 -8.77 2.09 -4.54
N ASN A 291 -7.82 1.65 -3.71
CA ASN A 291 -7.33 2.29 -2.48
C ASN A 291 -5.78 2.27 -2.48
N GLN A 292 -5.18 2.93 -3.48
CA GLN A 292 -3.76 2.76 -3.83
C GLN A 292 -2.75 3.43 -2.89
N TRP A 293 -3.20 4.21 -1.91
CA TRP A 293 -2.32 4.94 -1.01
C TRP A 293 -2.38 4.41 0.42
N VAL A 294 -1.29 4.55 1.17
CA VAL A 294 -1.28 4.23 2.62
C VAL A 294 -2.40 4.99 3.36
N ASN A 295 -2.69 6.23 2.94
CA ASN A 295 -3.74 7.03 3.55
C ASN A 295 -5.17 6.52 3.24
N SER A 296 -5.38 5.82 2.13
CA SER A 296 -6.67 5.17 1.79
C SER A 296 -7.12 4.22 2.91
N TYR A 297 -6.19 3.44 3.47
CA TYR A 297 -6.49 2.51 4.55
C TYR A 297 -6.82 3.20 5.88
N LYS A 298 -6.38 4.45 6.07
CA LYS A 298 -6.80 5.26 7.23
C LYS A 298 -8.26 5.70 7.10
N ARG A 299 -8.78 5.86 5.88
CA ARG A 299 -10.22 6.04 5.64
C ARG A 299 -11.00 4.77 5.95
N LEU A 300 -10.55 3.61 5.46
CA LEU A 300 -11.24 2.33 5.66
C LEU A 300 -11.25 1.87 7.14
N LEU A 301 -10.23 2.22 7.92
CA LEU A 301 -10.10 1.83 9.33
C LEU A 301 -10.54 2.89 10.33
N GLY A 302 -10.52 4.18 9.96
CA GLY A 302 -10.64 5.30 10.89
C GLY A 302 -12.03 5.57 11.44
N GLY A 303 -12.97 4.63 11.34
CA GLY A 303 -14.38 4.81 11.71
C GLY A 303 -15.12 5.85 10.86
N GLY A 304 -16.45 5.91 11.01
CA GLY A 304 -17.33 6.80 10.25
C GLY A 304 -18.07 6.09 9.11
N GLU A 305 -18.39 6.81 8.03
CA GLU A 305 -19.25 6.30 6.94
C GLU A 305 -18.57 5.34 5.95
N ALA A 306 -17.26 5.10 6.10
CA ALA A 306 -16.50 4.23 5.21
C ALA A 306 -16.72 2.74 5.55
N PRO A 307 -16.87 1.87 4.55
CA PRO A 307 -16.97 0.43 4.77
C PRO A 307 -15.61 -0.17 5.15
N SER A 308 -15.57 -1.02 6.18
CA SER A 308 -14.36 -1.72 6.65
C SER A 308 -14.41 -3.24 6.43
N SER A 309 -15.53 -3.75 5.92
CA SER A 309 -15.82 -5.18 5.84
C SER A 309 -16.40 -5.56 4.48
N ILE A 310 -16.07 -6.76 4.01
CA ILE A 310 -16.48 -7.33 2.73
C ILE A 310 -17.89 -7.91 2.90
N CYS A 311 -18.89 -7.09 2.62
CA CYS A 311 -20.29 -7.48 2.62
C CYS A 311 -21.10 -6.61 1.66
N TRP A 312 -22.30 -7.08 1.34
CA TRP A 312 -23.28 -6.29 0.62
C TRP A 312 -24.57 -6.18 1.43
N GLY A 313 -25.34 -5.13 1.18
CA GLY A 313 -26.66 -4.98 1.80
C GLY A 313 -27.59 -4.11 0.97
N HIS A 314 -28.89 -4.43 1.03
CA HIS A 314 -29.92 -3.56 0.48
C HIS A 314 -30.07 -2.35 1.42
N ASN A 315 -29.97 -1.13 0.86
CA ASN A 315 -30.08 0.11 1.63
C ASN A 315 -29.17 0.23 2.89
N ASN A 316 -28.12 -0.57 3.00
CA ASN A 316 -27.21 -0.57 4.14
C ASN A 316 -25.95 0.26 3.82
N ARG A 317 -25.78 1.42 4.48
CA ARG A 317 -24.62 2.30 4.27
C ARG A 317 -23.34 1.78 4.93
N SER A 318 -23.45 0.85 5.88
CA SER A 318 -22.28 0.20 6.51
C SER A 318 -21.64 -0.87 5.63
N ALA A 319 -22.35 -1.34 4.59
CA ALA A 319 -21.86 -2.37 3.69
C ALA A 319 -20.91 -1.81 2.62
N MET A 320 -19.95 -2.64 2.18
CA MET A 320 -19.03 -2.30 1.09
C MET A 320 -19.76 -2.09 -0.24
N VAL A 321 -20.69 -2.99 -0.58
CA VAL A 321 -21.55 -2.87 -1.75
C VAL A 321 -22.97 -2.62 -1.33
N ARG A 322 -23.52 -1.46 -1.70
CA ARG A 322 -24.90 -1.11 -1.41
C ARG A 322 -25.75 -1.27 -2.67
N VAL A 323 -26.96 -1.81 -2.51
CA VAL A 323 -27.97 -1.85 -3.59
C VAL A 323 -29.05 -0.81 -3.29
N PRO A 324 -29.07 0.35 -4.00
CA PRO A 324 -30.04 1.40 -3.74
C PRO A 324 -31.44 1.07 -4.27
N MET A 325 -32.48 1.37 -3.49
CA MET A 325 -33.89 1.12 -3.85
C MET A 325 -34.74 2.39 -4.02
N TYR A 326 -34.14 3.51 -4.42
CA TYR A 326 -34.83 4.82 -4.49
C TYR A 326 -36.04 4.87 -5.42
N LYS A 327 -36.02 4.11 -6.53
CA LYS A 327 -37.08 4.14 -7.57
C LYS A 327 -37.40 2.73 -8.07
N PRO A 328 -38.11 1.89 -7.29
CA PRO A 328 -38.38 0.50 -7.63
C PRO A 328 -39.25 0.32 -8.89
N ASN A 329 -39.83 1.39 -9.42
CA ASN A 329 -40.59 1.35 -10.68
C ASN A 329 -39.74 1.81 -11.89
N LYS A 330 -38.46 2.13 -11.70
CA LYS A 330 -37.54 2.54 -12.78
C LYS A 330 -36.40 1.52 -12.92
N GLY A 331 -36.68 0.40 -13.58
CA GLY A 331 -35.69 -0.68 -13.77
C GLY A 331 -34.40 -0.25 -14.49
N GLN A 332 -34.47 0.79 -15.32
CA GLN A 332 -33.27 1.35 -15.97
C GLN A 332 -32.30 2.03 -14.99
N SER A 333 -32.76 2.36 -13.77
CA SER A 333 -31.94 2.99 -12.73
C SER A 333 -31.32 1.99 -11.74
N THR A 334 -31.51 0.67 -11.96
CA THR A 334 -30.91 -0.38 -11.12
C THR A 334 -29.40 -0.34 -11.24
N ARG A 335 -28.72 -0.26 -10.09
CA ARG A 335 -27.27 -0.10 -9.99
C ARG A 335 -26.77 -0.64 -8.67
N VAL A 336 -25.47 -0.84 -8.59
CA VAL A 336 -24.77 -1.22 -7.35
C VAL A 336 -23.78 -0.12 -7.00
N GLU A 337 -23.75 0.30 -5.74
CA GLU A 337 -22.92 1.37 -5.22
C GLU A 337 -21.69 0.77 -4.55
N LEU A 338 -20.51 1.08 -5.08
CA LEU A 338 -19.22 0.67 -4.53
C LEU A 338 -18.68 1.79 -3.66
N ARG A 339 -18.66 1.56 -2.34
CA ARG A 339 -18.33 2.60 -1.36
C ARG A 339 -16.85 2.64 -0.97
N THR A 340 -16.08 1.63 -1.36
CA THR A 340 -14.67 1.51 -1.00
C THR A 340 -13.74 2.35 -1.85
N ILE A 341 -14.13 2.74 -3.07
CA ILE A 341 -13.25 3.51 -3.96
C ILE A 341 -13.03 4.89 -3.33
N ASP A 342 -11.78 5.38 -3.36
CA ASP A 342 -11.42 6.72 -2.90
C ASP A 342 -11.01 7.63 -4.07
N PRO A 343 -11.08 8.96 -3.90
CA PRO A 343 -10.88 9.91 -4.98
C PRO A 343 -9.40 10.15 -5.29
N ALA A 344 -8.46 9.45 -4.64
CA ALA A 344 -7.04 9.52 -4.95
C ALA A 344 -6.55 8.37 -5.84
N CYS A 345 -7.42 7.41 -6.17
CA CYS A 345 -7.10 6.30 -7.07
C CYS A 345 -6.86 6.74 -8.53
N ASN A 346 -6.18 5.92 -9.31
CA ASN A 346 -6.21 6.03 -10.77
C ASN A 346 -7.58 5.55 -11.29
N PRO A 347 -8.45 6.42 -11.83
CA PRO A 347 -9.83 6.04 -12.18
C PRO A 347 -9.88 4.99 -13.28
N TYR A 348 -8.94 5.01 -14.23
CA TYR A 348 -8.90 4.03 -15.32
C TYR A 348 -8.63 2.62 -14.78
N LEU A 349 -7.62 2.48 -13.90
CA LEU A 349 -7.28 1.20 -13.30
C LEU A 349 -8.37 0.73 -12.33
N ALA A 350 -8.92 1.64 -11.52
CA ALA A 350 -10.01 1.34 -10.58
C ALA A 350 -11.25 0.77 -11.29
N PHE A 351 -11.67 1.38 -12.40
CA PHE A 351 -12.79 0.87 -13.19
C PHE A 351 -12.43 -0.42 -13.94
N ALA A 352 -11.19 -0.56 -14.42
CA ALA A 352 -10.75 -1.80 -15.07
C ALA A 352 -10.81 -3.00 -14.11
N VAL A 353 -10.26 -2.88 -12.90
CA VAL A 353 -10.28 -4.00 -11.93
C VAL A 353 -11.68 -4.26 -11.40
N THR A 354 -12.50 -3.22 -11.24
CA THR A 354 -13.91 -3.34 -10.84
C THR A 354 -14.71 -4.13 -11.88
N LEU A 355 -14.62 -3.73 -13.15
CA LEU A 355 -15.29 -4.42 -14.24
C LEU A 355 -14.79 -5.86 -14.36
N ALA A 356 -13.47 -6.07 -14.32
CA ALA A 356 -12.90 -7.41 -14.41
C ALA A 356 -13.36 -8.34 -13.27
N ALA A 357 -13.41 -7.84 -12.03
CA ALA A 357 -13.90 -8.61 -10.89
C ALA A 357 -15.39 -8.97 -11.03
N GLY A 358 -16.23 -8.01 -11.44
CA GLY A 358 -17.64 -8.25 -11.66
C GLY A 358 -17.93 -9.19 -12.84
N MET A 359 -17.22 -9.04 -13.96
CA MET A 359 -17.31 -9.93 -15.12
C MET A 359 -16.90 -11.35 -14.78
N LYS A 360 -15.82 -11.53 -14.01
CA LYS A 360 -15.41 -12.86 -13.56
C LYS A 360 -16.49 -13.55 -12.72
N GLY A 361 -17.22 -12.80 -11.90
CA GLY A 361 -18.37 -13.32 -11.16
C GLY A 361 -19.50 -13.81 -12.06
N ILE A 362 -19.74 -13.12 -13.18
CA ILE A 362 -20.72 -13.52 -14.20
C ILE A 362 -20.24 -14.77 -14.96
N GLU A 363 -18.99 -14.76 -15.44
CA GLU A 363 -18.37 -15.83 -16.24
C GLU A 363 -18.28 -17.16 -15.47
N GLU A 364 -17.81 -17.11 -14.22
CA GLU A 364 -17.66 -18.30 -13.36
C GLU A 364 -18.93 -18.61 -12.56
N GLY A 365 -19.96 -17.77 -12.67
CA GLY A 365 -21.26 -17.98 -12.07
C GLY A 365 -21.28 -17.94 -10.55
N TYR A 366 -20.51 -17.04 -9.93
CA TYR A 366 -20.40 -16.93 -8.47
C TYR A 366 -21.75 -16.73 -7.78
N GLU A 367 -21.93 -17.39 -6.64
CA GLU A 367 -23.10 -17.22 -5.80
C GLU A 367 -22.93 -16.01 -4.88
N LEU A 368 -23.93 -15.14 -4.85
CA LEU A 368 -23.97 -14.00 -3.95
C LEU A 368 -24.18 -14.51 -2.51
N PRO A 369 -23.29 -14.23 -1.55
CA PRO A 369 -23.49 -14.62 -0.16
C PRO A 369 -24.72 -13.94 0.43
N ARG A 370 -25.15 -14.42 1.60
CA ARG A 370 -26.24 -13.79 2.36
C ARG A 370 -25.93 -12.30 2.61
N GLU A 371 -26.95 -11.47 2.50
CA GLU A 371 -26.82 -10.04 2.75
C GLU A 371 -26.54 -9.72 4.23
N ALA A 372 -25.89 -8.58 4.47
CA ALA A 372 -25.76 -8.00 5.78
C ALA A 372 -27.01 -7.13 6.08
N GLU A 373 -27.89 -7.66 6.92
CA GLU A 373 -29.13 -6.99 7.36
C GLU A 373 -28.85 -5.97 8.48
N ASP A 374 -27.88 -6.25 9.34
CA ASP A 374 -27.51 -5.41 10.49
C ASP A 374 -26.54 -4.28 10.11
N ASP A 375 -26.45 -3.28 10.98
CA ASP A 375 -25.39 -2.28 10.93
C ASP A 375 -24.03 -2.95 11.23
N VAL A 376 -23.23 -3.15 10.18
CA VAL A 376 -21.96 -3.86 10.23
C VAL A 376 -20.92 -3.14 11.09
N TRP A 377 -21.06 -1.82 11.26
CA TRP A 377 -20.20 -1.04 12.15
C TRP A 377 -20.42 -1.39 13.61
N SER A 378 -21.66 -1.69 14.00
CA SER A 378 -22.03 -2.02 15.39
C SER A 378 -21.63 -3.44 15.81
N LEU A 379 -21.38 -4.33 14.84
CA LEU A 379 -20.99 -5.71 15.12
C LEU A 379 -19.59 -5.80 15.73
N THR A 380 -19.40 -6.76 16.63
CA THR A 380 -18.07 -7.16 17.09
C THR A 380 -17.34 -7.98 16.01
N GLU A 381 -16.02 -8.12 16.13
CA GLU A 381 -15.24 -8.97 15.21
C GLU A 381 -15.70 -10.43 15.25
N ARG A 382 -16.08 -10.94 16.43
CA ARG A 382 -16.61 -12.30 16.59
C ARG A 382 -17.94 -12.49 15.87
N GLU A 383 -18.85 -11.51 15.96
CA GLU A 383 -20.15 -11.54 15.26
C GLU A 383 -19.97 -11.45 13.74
N ARG A 384 -19.11 -10.55 13.24
CA ARG A 384 -18.77 -10.48 11.82
C ARG A 384 -18.24 -11.81 11.29
N LYS A 385 -17.31 -12.44 12.03
CA LYS A 385 -16.75 -13.74 11.66
C LYS A 385 -17.82 -14.84 11.66
N ALA A 386 -18.74 -14.84 12.63
CA ALA A 386 -19.85 -15.80 12.69
C ALA A 386 -20.83 -15.64 11.52
N LEU A 387 -21.02 -14.41 11.03
CA LEU A 387 -21.81 -14.10 9.83
C LEU A 387 -21.07 -14.33 8.51
N GLY A 388 -19.80 -14.74 8.56
CA GLY A 388 -18.97 -14.94 7.36
C GLY A 388 -18.51 -13.64 6.69
N ILE A 389 -18.58 -12.51 7.41
CA ILE A 389 -18.15 -11.20 6.93
C ILE A 389 -16.64 -11.06 7.17
N ALA A 390 -15.86 -11.09 6.09
CA ALA A 390 -14.41 -10.90 6.14
C ALA A 390 -14.05 -9.41 6.21
N PRO A 391 -12.95 -9.02 6.88
CA PRO A 391 -12.49 -7.64 6.87
C PRO A 391 -11.88 -7.25 5.50
N LEU A 392 -11.96 -5.97 5.15
CA LEU A 392 -11.11 -5.40 4.08
C LEU A 392 -9.64 -5.38 4.53
N PRO A 393 -8.68 -5.28 3.58
CA PRO A 393 -7.27 -5.17 3.95
C PRO A 393 -7.04 -3.95 4.84
N LYS A 394 -6.21 -4.12 5.89
CA LYS A 394 -5.97 -3.08 6.91
C LYS A 394 -4.84 -2.12 6.51
N SER A 395 -4.00 -2.50 5.56
CA SER A 395 -2.92 -1.66 5.05
C SER A 395 -2.64 -1.98 3.58
N LEU A 396 -1.97 -1.05 2.90
CA LEU A 396 -1.50 -1.25 1.52
C LEU A 396 -0.60 -2.49 1.38
N TRP A 397 0.12 -2.81 2.46
CA TRP A 397 1.06 -3.93 2.53
C TRP A 397 0.42 -5.24 2.96
N THR A 398 -0.84 -5.21 3.43
CA THR A 398 -1.57 -6.41 3.80
C THR A 398 -1.80 -7.24 2.54
N ARG A 399 -1.02 -8.31 2.35
CA ARG A 399 -1.27 -9.27 1.27
C ARG A 399 -2.67 -9.85 1.46
N SER A 400 -3.51 -9.70 0.44
CA SER A 400 -4.73 -10.47 0.33
C SER A 400 -4.37 -11.95 0.44
N ALA A 401 -4.83 -12.61 1.52
CA ALA A 401 -4.73 -14.05 1.72
C ALA A 401 -5.67 -14.82 0.77
N SER A 402 -5.74 -14.38 -0.48
CA SER A 402 -6.40 -15.11 -1.56
C SER A 402 -5.55 -16.35 -1.85
N ARG A 403 -6.13 -17.51 -1.57
CA ARG A 403 -5.55 -18.83 -1.87
C ARG A 403 -4.99 -18.81 -3.29
N ARG A 404 -3.71 -19.19 -3.45
CA ARG A 404 -3.12 -19.58 -4.73
C ARG A 404 -4.09 -20.51 -5.46
N THR A 405 -4.83 -20.00 -6.43
CA THR A 405 -5.18 -20.79 -7.60
C THR A 405 -3.91 -20.91 -8.45
N PRO A 406 -3.52 -22.12 -8.86
CA PRO A 406 -2.33 -22.28 -9.68
C PRO A 406 -2.58 -21.72 -11.09
N SER A 407 -1.54 -21.06 -11.61
CA SER A 407 -1.35 -20.53 -12.97
C SER A 407 -2.01 -19.19 -13.34
N CYS A 408 -1.28 -18.12 -13.09
CA CYS A 408 -1.04 -17.11 -14.13
C CYS A 408 0.44 -16.72 -14.07
N SER A 409 1.30 -17.57 -14.66
CA SER A 409 2.71 -17.23 -14.91
C SER A 409 2.83 -16.55 -16.28
N PRO A 410 3.58 -15.45 -16.42
CA PRO A 410 3.84 -14.81 -17.71
C PRO A 410 4.91 -15.58 -18.49
N ARG A 411 4.60 -16.80 -18.93
CA ARG A 411 5.39 -17.57 -19.91
C ARG A 411 4.48 -18.47 -20.76
N ARG A 412 3.70 -17.84 -21.64
CA ARG A 412 3.19 -18.37 -22.93
C ARG A 412 2.21 -17.35 -23.54
N TRP A 413 2.74 -16.21 -23.92
CA TRP A 413 2.13 -15.34 -24.93
C TRP A 413 3.12 -15.29 -26.09
N ALA A 414 3.27 -16.42 -26.76
CA ALA A 414 4.00 -16.53 -28.02
C ALA A 414 3.44 -17.72 -28.81
N SER A 415 3.10 -17.43 -30.06
CA SER A 415 2.75 -18.32 -31.16
C SER A 415 1.48 -19.18 -31.04
N THR A 416 0.40 -18.65 -31.60
CA THR A 416 -0.41 -19.42 -32.58
C THR A 416 -0.67 -18.52 -33.78
N SER A 417 0.35 -18.36 -34.63
CA SER A 417 0.13 -18.04 -36.03
C SER A 417 0.19 -19.35 -36.82
N SER A 418 -0.90 -19.60 -37.53
CA SER A 418 -1.04 -20.59 -38.57
C SER A 418 0.09 -20.45 -39.59
N THR A 419 0.73 -21.56 -39.95
CA THR A 419 1.41 -21.67 -41.26
C THR A 419 1.09 -23.02 -41.87
N SER A 420 0.23 -22.93 -42.88
CA SER A 420 0.09 -23.89 -43.96
C SER A 420 1.43 -24.13 -44.66
N SER A 421 1.70 -25.41 -44.92
CA SER A 421 2.52 -25.99 -45.98
C SER A 421 3.36 -25.05 -46.87
N CYS A 422 4.67 -25.27 -46.90
CA CYS A 422 5.37 -25.47 -48.17
C CYS A 422 6.69 -26.22 -47.96
N ALA A 423 6.84 -27.34 -48.67
CA ALA A 423 8.11 -28.06 -48.81
C ALA A 423 9.07 -27.26 -49.71
N THR A 424 10.39 -27.43 -49.56
CA THR A 424 11.30 -28.10 -50.54
C THR A 424 12.78 -27.78 -50.26
N SER A 425 13.60 -28.84 -50.35
CA SER A 425 15.04 -28.93 -50.72
C SER A 425 16.19 -28.52 -49.78
N ALA A 426 17.13 -29.47 -49.73
CA ALA A 426 18.43 -29.51 -49.07
C ALA A 426 19.57 -28.81 -49.85
N ARG A 427 20.65 -28.41 -49.15
CA ARG A 427 22.05 -28.89 -49.37
C ARG A 427 23.13 -28.13 -48.55
N SER A 428 23.97 -28.92 -47.87
CA SER A 428 25.44 -28.89 -47.68
C SER A 428 26.27 -27.59 -47.58
N GLY A 429 27.18 -27.54 -46.59
CA GLY A 429 28.47 -26.80 -46.65
C GLY A 429 29.28 -26.86 -45.33
N ARG A 430 30.53 -27.36 -45.38
CA ARG A 430 31.48 -27.64 -44.27
C ARG A 430 32.46 -26.47 -43.95
N SER A 431 33.21 -26.65 -42.85
CA SER A 431 34.64 -26.27 -42.62
C SER A 431 34.88 -24.87 -42.01
N THR A 432 35.76 -24.57 -41.03
CA THR A 432 36.89 -25.29 -40.37
C THR A 432 37.35 -24.51 -39.12
N ALA A 433 37.87 -25.21 -38.10
CA ALA A 433 38.69 -24.67 -36.99
C ALA A 433 40.21 -24.67 -37.36
N PRO A 434 41.21 -24.21 -36.54
CA PRO A 434 41.61 -24.88 -35.28
C PRO A 434 42.28 -23.99 -34.18
N ARG A 435 42.72 -24.68 -33.11
CA ARG A 435 43.19 -24.28 -31.75
C ARG A 435 44.73 -24.16 -31.57
N SER A 436 45.13 -23.33 -30.56
CA SER A 436 46.18 -23.46 -29.47
C SER A 436 47.65 -23.85 -29.81
N PRO A 437 48.72 -23.48 -29.03
CA PRO A 437 49.03 -23.96 -27.63
C PRO A 437 49.90 -23.00 -26.70
N PRO A 438 50.33 -23.44 -25.48
CA PRO A 438 50.83 -22.62 -24.34
C PRO A 438 52.28 -22.90 -23.84
N SER A 439 52.79 -22.15 -22.84
CA SER A 439 53.96 -22.49 -21.94
C SER A 439 54.13 -21.38 -20.87
N SER A 440 54.20 -21.54 -19.54
CA SER A 440 55.04 -22.31 -18.58
C SER A 440 55.93 -21.39 -17.71
N ALA A 441 56.00 -21.71 -16.42
CA ALA A 441 56.54 -20.97 -15.28
C ALA A 441 58.08 -20.80 -15.19
N THR A 442 58.55 -19.86 -14.35
CA THR A 442 59.71 -20.03 -13.42
C THR A 442 59.81 -18.86 -12.43
N GLY A 443 60.13 -19.15 -11.16
CA GLY A 443 60.30 -18.16 -10.08
C GLY A 443 61.76 -17.90 -9.68
N CYS A 444 61.98 -17.00 -8.72
CA CYS A 444 63.15 -17.02 -7.83
C CYS A 444 62.97 -16.09 -6.61
N CYS A 445 63.54 -16.50 -5.49
CA CYS A 445 63.39 -15.97 -4.12
C CYS A 445 64.57 -15.06 -3.69
N ARG A 446 64.38 -14.35 -2.55
CA ARG A 446 65.30 -13.63 -1.61
C ARG A 446 64.96 -12.14 -1.52
N SER A 447 64.95 -11.43 -0.39
CA SER A 447 65.21 -11.71 1.03
C SER A 447 64.69 -10.53 1.88
N SER A 448 64.40 -10.80 3.16
CA SER A 448 64.06 -9.94 4.30
C SER A 448 64.58 -8.50 4.33
N ASP A 449 63.72 -7.54 4.69
CA ASP A 449 63.72 -6.91 6.02
C ASP A 449 62.47 -6.03 6.26
N ARG A 450 61.98 -6.05 7.51
CA ARG A 450 60.74 -5.45 8.01
C ARG A 450 60.84 -3.93 8.15
N VAL A 451 59.80 -3.20 7.72
CA VAL A 451 59.30 -2.00 8.39
C VAL A 451 57.76 -2.01 8.32
N ALA A 452 57.16 -1.60 9.43
CA ALA A 452 55.74 -1.65 9.77
C ALA A 452 54.78 -1.08 8.71
N GLU A 453 53.72 -1.82 8.41
CA GLU A 453 52.50 -1.28 7.81
C GLU A 453 51.30 -1.75 8.66
N GLY A 454 50.42 -0.80 8.93
CA GLY A 454 49.23 -0.95 9.76
C GLY A 454 48.26 -1.96 9.18
N ASP A 455 47.38 -2.44 10.06
CA ASP A 455 46.36 -3.41 9.77
C ASP A 455 45.56 -3.02 8.52
N GLY A 456 45.78 -3.81 7.47
CA GLY A 456 45.07 -3.73 6.21
C GLY A 456 43.59 -3.95 6.44
N GLU A 457 42.85 -2.90 6.11
CA GLU A 457 41.45 -2.87 5.71
C GLU A 457 41.13 -4.14 4.89
N ARG A 458 40.35 -5.06 5.46
CA ARG A 458 39.81 -6.20 4.70
C ARG A 458 38.64 -5.69 3.87
N ASP A 459 38.82 -5.68 2.57
CA ASP A 459 37.82 -5.37 1.55
C ASP A 459 36.46 -6.07 1.80
N GLY A 460 35.43 -5.27 2.07
CA GLY A 460 34.32 -5.12 1.12
C GLY A 460 33.02 -5.92 1.30
N VAL A 461 32.84 -6.74 2.34
CA VAL A 461 31.55 -7.45 2.56
C VAL A 461 31.04 -7.20 3.98
N SER A 462 29.94 -6.48 4.13
CA SER A 462 29.23 -6.25 5.40
C SER A 462 28.71 -7.57 6.01
N ALA A 463 28.68 -7.70 7.34
CA ALA A 463 28.17 -8.89 8.04
C ALA A 463 26.64 -8.94 8.00
N ARG A 464 26.07 -10.06 7.56
CA ARG A 464 24.63 -10.21 7.34
C ARG A 464 23.93 -10.72 8.59
N VAL A 465 22.97 -9.95 9.09
CA VAL A 465 22.13 -10.32 10.23
C VAL A 465 20.70 -10.54 9.75
N LEU A 466 20.14 -11.71 10.03
CA LEU A 466 18.71 -11.94 9.81
C LEU A 466 17.90 -11.33 10.96
N VAL A 467 16.97 -10.45 10.64
CA VAL A 467 15.96 -9.95 11.58
C VAL A 467 14.68 -10.75 11.37
N VAL A 468 14.23 -11.46 12.40
CA VAL A 468 12.93 -12.13 12.41
C VAL A 468 11.94 -11.22 13.13
N GLU A 469 11.11 -10.53 12.35
CA GLU A 469 10.12 -9.56 12.82
C GLU A 469 8.76 -10.25 12.96
N HIS A 470 8.23 -10.38 14.18
CA HIS A 470 6.99 -11.13 14.44
C HIS A 470 5.73 -10.30 14.23
N GLN A 471 5.84 -8.97 14.22
CA GLN A 471 4.72 -8.06 13.95
C GLN A 471 5.20 -6.70 13.44
N GLU A 472 4.36 -6.06 12.61
CA GLU A 472 4.66 -4.76 11.99
C GLU A 472 4.84 -3.63 13.02
N SER A 473 4.15 -3.72 14.17
CA SER A 473 4.23 -2.72 15.23
C SER A 473 5.49 -2.81 16.08
N CYS A 474 6.29 -3.88 15.97
CA CYS A 474 7.52 -4.10 16.75
C CYS A 474 8.73 -4.33 15.81
N PRO A 475 9.13 -3.29 15.04
CA PRO A 475 10.31 -3.36 14.18
C PRO A 475 11.60 -3.28 15.02
N ALA A 476 12.74 -3.63 14.39
CA ALA A 476 14.06 -3.56 15.05
C ALA A 476 14.51 -2.12 15.42
N HIS A 477 13.94 -1.10 14.75
CA HIS A 477 14.11 0.34 15.00
C HIS A 477 15.50 0.73 15.57
N LEU A 478 15.61 1.18 16.83
CA LEU A 478 16.88 1.66 17.39
C LEU A 478 17.99 0.61 17.35
N VAL A 479 17.68 -0.64 17.71
CA VAL A 479 18.63 -1.75 17.66
C VAL A 479 19.07 -2.01 16.22
N GLY A 480 18.13 -1.92 15.27
CA GLY A 480 18.42 -2.02 13.84
C GLY A 480 19.42 -0.94 13.38
N ASP A 481 19.12 0.32 13.70
CA ASP A 481 19.95 1.47 13.35
C ASP A 481 21.37 1.35 13.93
N TRP A 482 21.50 0.91 15.18
CA TRP A 482 22.81 0.70 15.81
C TRP A 482 23.59 -0.46 15.19
N LEU A 483 22.92 -1.54 14.77
CA LEU A 483 23.58 -2.65 14.06
C LEU A 483 24.08 -2.23 12.68
N GLU A 484 23.29 -1.46 11.94
CA GLU A 484 23.69 -0.92 10.63
C GLU A 484 24.84 0.08 10.76
N ALA A 485 24.77 0.99 11.73
CA ALA A 485 25.85 1.93 12.06
C ALA A 485 27.14 1.20 12.46
N ALA A 486 27.03 0.04 13.11
CA ALA A 486 28.15 -0.82 13.45
C ALA A 486 28.65 -1.71 12.29
N GLY A 487 28.14 -1.53 11.07
CA GLY A 487 28.61 -2.20 9.86
C GLY A 487 28.04 -3.60 9.63
N CYS A 488 26.82 -3.85 10.10
CA CYS A 488 26.02 -5.01 9.70
C CYS A 488 25.04 -4.63 8.57
N THR A 489 24.65 -5.61 7.77
CA THR A 489 23.54 -5.49 6.81
C THR A 489 22.39 -6.34 7.32
N LEU A 490 21.23 -5.70 7.51
CA LEU A 490 20.05 -6.36 8.03
C LEU A 490 19.20 -6.92 6.90
N GLU A 491 18.76 -8.17 7.04
CA GLU A 491 17.79 -8.80 6.17
C GLU A 491 16.57 -9.16 6.99
N VAL A 492 15.43 -8.53 6.70
CA VAL A 492 14.22 -8.67 7.52
C VAL A 492 13.31 -9.75 6.93
N CYS A 493 13.09 -10.81 7.69
CA CYS A 493 12.08 -11.84 7.44
C CYS A 493 10.84 -11.52 8.27
N ARG A 494 9.66 -11.47 7.63
CA ARG A 494 8.36 -11.17 8.24
C ARG A 494 7.45 -12.39 8.14
N PRO A 495 7.51 -13.35 9.09
CA PRO A 495 6.71 -14.57 9.02
C PRO A 495 5.21 -14.29 9.05
N TYR A 496 4.79 -13.23 9.75
CA TYR A 496 3.39 -12.77 9.77
C TYR A 496 2.90 -12.25 8.40
N ALA A 497 3.81 -11.83 7.52
CA ALA A 497 3.53 -11.43 6.14
C ALA A 497 3.66 -12.61 5.13
N GLY A 498 3.97 -13.82 5.63
CA GLY A 498 4.08 -15.04 4.84
C GLY A 498 5.49 -15.37 4.35
N ASP A 499 6.53 -14.69 4.85
CA ASP A 499 7.92 -15.05 4.54
C ASP A 499 8.27 -16.40 5.20
N GLU A 500 8.94 -17.27 4.44
CA GLU A 500 9.50 -18.50 5.01
C GLU A 500 10.77 -18.15 5.79
N ILE A 501 10.82 -18.53 7.06
CA ILE A 501 12.00 -18.28 7.92
C ILE A 501 13.18 -19.10 7.38
N PRO A 502 14.23 -18.44 6.86
CA PRO A 502 15.40 -19.14 6.35
C PRO A 502 16.15 -19.82 7.51
N ALA A 503 17.08 -20.72 7.19
CA ALA A 503 17.96 -21.25 8.21
C ALA A 503 18.78 -20.09 8.81
N LEU A 504 18.68 -19.89 10.14
CA LEU A 504 19.44 -18.84 10.83
C LEU A 504 20.96 -19.00 10.64
N THR A 505 21.42 -20.24 10.44
CA THR A 505 22.82 -20.58 10.13
C THR A 505 23.30 -20.12 8.75
N ALA A 506 22.42 -19.62 7.88
CA ALA A 506 22.78 -19.03 6.59
C ALA A 506 23.25 -17.56 6.70
N TYR A 507 23.26 -17.01 7.92
CA TYR A 507 23.61 -15.63 8.24
C TYR A 507 24.76 -15.58 9.24
N ASP A 508 25.44 -14.43 9.29
CA ASP A 508 26.54 -14.20 10.24
C ASP A 508 25.99 -14.02 11.68
N GLY A 509 24.71 -13.64 11.82
CA GLY A 509 23.98 -13.58 13.08
C GLY A 509 22.47 -13.46 12.88
N ALA A 510 21.70 -13.52 13.98
CA ALA A 510 20.26 -13.31 13.94
C ALA A 510 19.74 -12.45 15.12
N LEU A 511 18.74 -11.63 14.81
CA LEU A 511 17.95 -10.85 15.76
C LEU A 511 16.51 -11.36 15.71
N VAL A 512 15.98 -11.86 16.83
CA VAL A 512 14.60 -12.35 16.94
C VAL A 512 13.82 -11.36 17.80
N LEU A 513 12.84 -10.68 17.21
CA LEU A 513 12.16 -9.54 17.84
C LEU A 513 11.00 -9.94 18.75
N GLY A 514 10.42 -8.94 19.42
CA GLY A 514 9.22 -9.08 20.22
C GLY A 514 7.96 -9.29 19.39
N GLY A 515 6.85 -9.55 20.08
CA GLY A 515 5.51 -9.50 19.50
C GLY A 515 4.40 -9.94 20.46
N ASP A 516 3.15 -9.78 20.04
CA ASP A 516 1.94 -9.98 20.84
C ASP A 516 1.61 -11.45 21.15
N MET A 517 2.25 -12.37 20.44
CA MET A 517 2.04 -13.82 20.57
C MET A 517 2.80 -14.37 21.78
N GLY A 518 2.30 -15.45 22.39
CA GLY A 518 3.05 -16.23 23.37
C GLY A 518 4.06 -17.17 22.70
N ALA A 519 5.16 -17.47 23.38
CA ALA A 519 6.18 -18.43 22.88
C ALA A 519 5.67 -19.88 22.70
N HIS A 520 4.47 -20.17 23.21
CA HIS A 520 3.80 -21.47 23.17
C HIS A 520 2.57 -21.49 22.24
N ASP A 521 2.31 -20.43 21.49
CA ASP A 521 1.17 -20.31 20.58
C ASP A 521 1.38 -21.08 19.26
N ASP A 522 2.06 -22.24 19.29
CA ASP A 522 2.43 -23.02 18.11
C ASP A 522 1.23 -23.47 17.27
N GLU A 523 0.08 -23.68 17.91
CA GLU A 523 -1.16 -24.12 17.26
C GLU A 523 -1.87 -22.99 16.51
N THR A 524 -1.68 -21.74 16.93
CA THR A 524 -2.33 -20.55 16.35
C THR A 524 -1.38 -19.73 15.48
N VAL A 525 -0.08 -19.86 15.71
CA VAL A 525 0.99 -19.12 15.02
C VAL A 525 1.92 -20.10 14.30
N ALA A 526 1.64 -20.30 13.01
CA ALA A 526 2.22 -21.37 12.21
C ALA A 526 3.77 -21.33 12.09
N TRP A 527 4.40 -20.19 12.34
CA TRP A 527 5.86 -20.03 12.21
C TRP A 527 6.65 -20.23 13.52
N LEU A 528 6.00 -20.28 14.69
CA LEU A 528 6.73 -20.39 15.97
C LEU A 528 7.42 -21.74 16.14
N ALA A 529 6.75 -22.84 15.83
CA ALA A 529 7.37 -24.17 15.89
C ALA A 529 8.57 -24.30 14.92
N PRO A 530 8.43 -23.94 13.62
CA PRO A 530 9.57 -23.87 12.71
C PRO A 530 10.70 -22.96 13.20
N LEU A 531 10.38 -21.78 13.75
CA LEU A 531 11.38 -20.88 14.29
C LEU A 531 12.16 -21.51 15.44
N LYS A 532 11.50 -22.19 16.38
CA LYS A 532 12.16 -22.90 17.48
C LYS A 532 13.09 -24.00 16.97
N ASP A 533 12.73 -24.70 15.88
CA ASP A 533 13.63 -25.65 15.22
C ASP A 533 14.88 -24.96 14.64
N ARG A 534 14.71 -23.80 13.98
CA ARG A 534 15.83 -23.02 13.43
C ARG A 534 16.73 -22.45 14.52
N VAL A 535 16.16 -21.99 15.64
CA VAL A 535 16.90 -21.50 16.81
C VAL A 535 17.73 -22.62 17.43
N ARG A 536 17.16 -23.82 17.61
CA ARG A 536 17.94 -24.99 18.09
C ARG A 536 19.13 -25.30 17.18
N ALA A 537 18.92 -25.27 15.86
CA ALA A 537 19.99 -25.50 14.89
C ALA A 537 21.08 -24.43 14.95
N ALA A 538 20.71 -23.14 15.05
CA ALA A 538 21.68 -22.04 15.16
C ALA A 538 22.45 -22.04 16.47
N ALA A 539 21.79 -22.33 17.60
CA ALA A 539 22.47 -22.47 18.88
C ALA A 539 23.51 -23.60 18.85
N ALA A 540 23.16 -24.75 18.24
CA ALA A 540 24.08 -25.87 18.07
C ALA A 540 25.25 -25.55 17.11
N ALA A 541 25.01 -24.74 16.08
CA ALA A 541 26.03 -24.28 15.13
C ALA A 541 26.91 -23.15 15.68
N GLY A 542 26.55 -22.55 16.83
CA GLY A 542 27.26 -21.40 17.38
C GLY A 542 27.01 -20.09 16.60
N THR A 543 25.91 -19.98 15.87
CA THR A 543 25.52 -18.73 15.22
C THR A 543 25.13 -17.70 16.30
N PRO A 544 25.72 -16.48 16.29
CA PRO A 544 25.33 -15.41 17.20
C PRO A 544 23.84 -15.05 17.10
N MET A 545 23.13 -15.04 18.23
CA MET A 545 21.71 -14.69 18.27
C MET A 545 21.38 -13.75 19.43
N LEU A 546 20.53 -12.77 19.16
CA LEU A 546 19.92 -11.91 20.17
C LEU A 546 18.39 -12.02 20.08
N GLY A 547 17.74 -12.40 21.18
CA GLY A 547 16.28 -12.41 21.30
C GLY A 547 15.78 -11.25 22.15
N ILE A 548 14.74 -10.56 21.70
CA ILE A 548 14.13 -9.44 22.43
C ILE A 548 12.67 -9.78 22.76
N CYS A 549 12.28 -9.61 24.03
CA CYS A 549 10.94 -9.90 24.55
C CYS A 549 10.43 -11.30 24.14
N LEU A 550 9.51 -11.42 23.18
CA LEU A 550 9.10 -12.72 22.62
C LEU A 550 10.29 -13.50 22.06
N GLY A 551 11.25 -12.87 21.38
CA GLY A 551 12.46 -13.53 20.91
C GLY A 551 13.30 -14.13 22.03
N HIS A 552 13.42 -13.44 23.18
CA HIS A 552 14.07 -13.99 24.38
C HIS A 552 13.34 -15.25 24.87
N GLN A 553 12.01 -15.20 24.91
CA GLN A 553 11.15 -16.30 25.34
C GLN A 553 11.19 -17.49 24.36
N VAL A 554 11.18 -17.24 23.05
CA VAL A 554 11.29 -18.25 21.99
C VAL A 554 12.64 -18.95 22.07
N ILE A 555 13.74 -18.21 22.24
CA ILE A 555 15.07 -18.82 22.39
C ILE A 555 15.14 -19.66 23.67
N ALA A 556 14.64 -19.15 24.79
CA ALA A 556 14.61 -19.91 26.04
C ALA A 556 13.78 -21.19 25.89
N ALA A 557 12.57 -21.11 25.34
CA ALA A 557 11.68 -22.26 25.11
C ALA A 557 12.28 -23.27 24.13
N ALA A 558 12.93 -22.80 23.06
CA ALA A 558 13.59 -23.66 22.08
C ALA A 558 14.72 -24.50 22.71
N LEU A 559 15.40 -23.96 23.72
CA LEU A 559 16.53 -24.58 24.40
C LEU A 559 16.14 -25.35 25.67
N GLY A 560 14.84 -25.49 25.96
CA GLY A 560 14.33 -26.28 27.08
C GLY A 560 13.98 -25.48 28.34
N GLY A 561 13.98 -24.15 28.28
CA GLY A 561 13.42 -23.29 29.31
C GLY A 561 11.89 -23.28 29.29
N ARG A 562 11.27 -22.72 30.35
CA ARG A 562 9.82 -22.57 30.47
C ARG A 562 9.43 -21.10 30.46
N VAL A 563 8.43 -20.77 29.63
CA VAL A 563 7.80 -19.46 29.57
C VAL A 563 6.41 -19.57 30.18
N ALA A 564 6.01 -18.58 30.96
CA ALA A 564 4.67 -18.52 31.53
C ALA A 564 4.21 -17.07 31.66
N ARG A 565 2.89 -16.90 31.78
CA ARG A 565 2.31 -15.59 32.11
C ARG A 565 2.93 -15.07 33.40
N ASN A 566 3.29 -13.79 33.40
CA ASN A 566 3.91 -13.16 34.55
C ASN A 566 2.95 -13.25 35.75
N PRO A 567 3.35 -13.92 36.85
CA PRO A 567 2.49 -14.04 38.03
C PRO A 567 2.19 -12.68 38.69
N ARG A 568 2.96 -11.64 38.36
CA ARG A 568 2.76 -10.25 38.83
C ARG A 568 1.85 -9.42 37.92
N GLY A 569 1.34 -10.01 36.84
CA GLY A 569 0.61 -9.27 35.80
C GLY A 569 1.53 -8.65 34.75
N GLN A 570 0.93 -7.96 33.79
CA GLN A 570 1.66 -7.29 32.71
C GLN A 570 2.65 -6.26 33.28
N THR A 571 3.85 -6.21 32.70
CA THR A 571 4.88 -5.24 33.05
C THR A 571 4.92 -4.17 31.96
N VAL A 572 4.64 -2.93 32.33
CA VAL A 572 4.51 -1.78 31.42
C VAL A 572 5.27 -0.59 32.01
N GLY A 573 6.21 -0.02 31.27
CA GLY A 573 6.98 1.15 31.69
C GLY A 573 8.46 0.88 31.96
N LEU A 574 9.08 1.68 32.82
CA LEU A 574 10.48 1.53 33.20
C LEU A 574 10.61 0.58 34.38
N GLU A 575 11.39 -0.50 34.22
CA GLU A 575 11.76 -1.40 35.31
C GLU A 575 13.26 -1.33 35.62
N PRO A 576 13.66 -1.48 36.90
CA PRO A 576 15.08 -1.49 37.25
C PRO A 576 15.80 -2.73 36.73
N VAL A 577 17.04 -2.54 36.27
CA VAL A 577 17.92 -3.60 35.78
C VAL A 577 19.11 -3.76 36.73
N GLY A 578 19.12 -4.86 37.48
CA GLY A 578 20.22 -5.25 38.37
C GLY A 578 21.18 -6.22 37.69
N TRP A 579 22.33 -5.70 37.24
CA TRP A 579 23.38 -6.51 36.62
C TRP A 579 24.06 -7.44 37.63
N SER A 580 24.29 -8.67 37.20
CA SER A 580 24.99 -9.71 37.97
C SER A 580 26.51 -9.56 37.91
N ALA A 581 27.23 -10.29 38.77
CA ALA A 581 28.69 -10.33 38.70
C ALA A 581 29.18 -11.01 37.40
N GLU A 582 28.43 -12.00 36.92
CA GLU A 582 28.70 -12.75 35.70
C GLU A 582 28.62 -11.86 34.46
N ALA A 583 27.76 -10.83 34.47
CA ALA A 583 27.63 -9.86 33.38
C ALA A 583 28.93 -9.08 33.11
N ALA A 584 29.71 -8.78 34.15
CA ALA A 584 30.96 -8.02 33.98
C ALA A 584 31.98 -8.72 33.06
N THR A 585 31.94 -10.05 33.02
CA THR A 585 32.85 -10.89 32.23
C THR A 585 32.22 -11.50 30.98
N ASP A 586 30.93 -11.22 30.71
CA ASP A 586 30.24 -11.80 29.56
C ASP A 586 30.73 -11.19 28.24
N ASP A 587 30.84 -12.05 27.21
CA ASP A 587 31.35 -11.67 25.90
C ASP A 587 30.50 -10.59 25.22
N TRP A 588 29.20 -10.52 25.54
CA TRP A 588 28.29 -9.53 24.99
C TRP A 588 28.15 -8.30 25.88
N VAL A 589 27.69 -8.45 27.13
CA VAL A 589 27.35 -7.29 27.99
C VAL A 589 28.50 -6.75 28.85
N GLY A 590 29.60 -7.51 28.97
CA GLY A 590 30.80 -7.10 29.73
C GLY A 590 31.30 -5.69 29.40
N GLY A 591 31.60 -4.93 30.46
CA GLY A 591 32.05 -3.54 30.36
C GLY A 591 30.94 -2.50 30.20
N HIS A 592 29.67 -2.90 30.01
CA HIS A 592 28.54 -1.99 29.78
C HIS A 592 27.34 -2.26 30.69
N THR A 593 27.59 -2.57 31.96
CA THR A 593 26.56 -2.83 32.99
C THR A 593 25.99 -1.55 33.61
N GLY A 594 25.86 -0.49 32.82
CA GLY A 594 25.46 0.85 33.29
C GLY A 594 23.96 1.10 33.32
N ALA A 595 23.17 0.28 32.61
CA ALA A 595 21.72 0.48 32.53
C ALA A 595 21.07 0.21 33.89
N GLU A 596 20.53 1.24 34.53
CA GLU A 596 19.80 1.10 35.80
C GLU A 596 18.31 0.81 35.60
N VAL A 597 17.77 1.13 34.42
CA VAL A 597 16.38 0.89 34.03
C VAL A 597 16.27 0.44 32.57
N ALA A 598 15.19 -0.26 32.23
CA ALA A 598 14.85 -0.62 30.85
C ALA A 598 13.34 -0.55 30.60
N VAL A 599 12.96 -0.43 29.33
CA VAL A 599 11.55 -0.33 28.89
C VAL A 599 10.92 -1.72 28.84
N HIS A 600 9.72 -1.86 29.39
CA HIS A 600 8.93 -3.08 29.40
C HIS A 600 7.54 -2.87 28.82
N TRP A 601 7.08 -3.90 28.11
CA TRP A 601 5.73 -4.01 27.58
C TRP A 601 5.34 -5.48 27.37
N ASN A 602 5.45 -6.30 28.43
CA ASN A 602 5.36 -7.75 28.31
C ASN A 602 4.38 -8.39 29.29
N ASN A 603 3.69 -9.43 28.82
CA ASN A 603 2.75 -10.25 29.59
C ASN A 603 3.37 -11.53 30.12
N ASP A 604 4.19 -12.18 29.29
CA ASP A 604 4.87 -13.43 29.61
C ASP A 604 6.31 -13.17 30.04
N VAL A 605 6.87 -14.11 30.79
CA VAL A 605 8.26 -14.10 31.26
C VAL A 605 8.85 -15.50 31.22
N VAL A 606 10.18 -15.58 31.06
CA VAL A 606 10.92 -16.83 31.26
C VAL A 606 11.00 -17.11 32.76
N VAL A 607 10.35 -18.20 33.19
CA VAL A 607 10.27 -18.60 34.59
C VAL A 607 11.32 -19.63 34.96
N ASP A 608 11.67 -20.52 34.01
CA ASP A 608 12.80 -21.43 34.15
C ASP A 608 13.72 -21.25 32.94
N LEU A 609 15.00 -21.02 33.20
CA LEU A 609 16.00 -20.91 32.15
C LEU A 609 16.46 -22.31 31.68
N PRO A 610 16.90 -22.44 30.43
CA PRO A 610 17.44 -23.70 29.94
C PRO A 610 18.73 -24.09 30.69
N ASP A 611 19.04 -25.38 30.72
CA ASP A 611 20.21 -25.92 31.40
C ASP A 611 21.50 -25.26 30.88
N GLY A 612 22.34 -24.77 31.81
CA GLY A 612 23.61 -24.11 31.49
C GLY A 612 23.48 -22.64 31.09
N ALA A 613 22.27 -22.06 31.11
CA ALA A 613 22.09 -20.62 30.94
C ALA A 613 22.69 -19.83 32.11
N VAL A 614 23.18 -18.62 31.81
CA VAL A 614 23.72 -17.69 32.80
C VAL A 614 22.86 -16.44 32.83
N VAL A 615 22.41 -16.06 34.03
CA VAL A 615 21.63 -14.84 34.22
C VAL A 615 22.60 -13.67 34.29
N LEU A 616 22.38 -12.68 33.44
CA LEU A 616 23.24 -11.51 33.33
C LEU A 616 22.62 -10.30 34.05
N ALA A 617 21.31 -10.19 34.07
CA ALA A 617 20.61 -9.17 34.87
C ALA A 617 19.26 -9.67 35.39
N ARG A 618 18.85 -9.14 36.55
CA ARG A 618 17.53 -9.36 37.15
C ARG A 618 16.93 -8.04 37.62
N THR A 619 15.61 -7.98 37.72
CA THR A 619 14.95 -6.95 38.54
C THR A 619 15.29 -7.15 40.03
N PRO A 620 15.11 -6.13 40.89
CA PRO A 620 15.33 -6.25 42.34
C PRO A 620 14.53 -7.37 43.00
N ASP A 621 13.38 -7.73 42.44
CA ASP A 621 12.52 -8.82 42.92
C ASP A 621 12.78 -10.16 42.22
N GLY A 622 13.84 -10.25 41.41
CA GLY A 622 14.41 -11.50 40.92
C GLY A 622 13.96 -11.97 39.54
N ALA A 623 13.10 -11.22 38.83
CA ALA A 623 12.70 -11.56 37.46
C ALA A 623 13.91 -11.43 36.51
N VAL A 624 14.07 -12.38 35.59
CA VAL A 624 15.18 -12.39 34.63
C VAL A 624 14.98 -11.26 33.62
N GLN A 625 16.02 -10.43 33.47
CA GLN A 625 16.02 -9.30 32.53
C GLN A 625 16.91 -9.57 31.32
N VAL A 626 18.11 -10.09 31.57
CA VAL A 626 19.07 -10.43 30.53
C VAL A 626 19.68 -11.79 30.86
N ALA A 627 19.78 -12.67 29.87
CA ALA A 627 20.41 -13.98 30.05
C ALA A 627 21.20 -14.40 28.81
N ARG A 628 22.32 -15.09 29.05
CA ARG A 628 23.01 -15.89 28.04
C ARG A 628 22.41 -17.30 28.07
N LEU A 629 21.60 -17.61 27.07
CA LEU A 629 20.79 -18.83 26.96
C LEU A 629 21.58 -19.99 26.32
N ALA A 630 22.58 -19.67 25.50
CA ALA A 630 23.60 -20.60 24.98
C ALA A 630 24.91 -19.84 24.78
N PRO A 631 26.06 -20.49 24.48
CA PRO A 631 27.36 -19.81 24.38
C PRO A 631 27.38 -18.55 23.50
N ARG A 632 26.61 -18.53 22.40
CA ARG A 632 26.45 -17.37 21.51
C ARG A 632 24.99 -16.97 21.28
N ALA A 633 24.11 -17.28 22.23
CA ALA A 633 22.71 -16.90 22.17
C ALA A 633 22.31 -16.16 23.44
N TRP A 634 21.87 -14.92 23.29
CA TRP A 634 21.46 -14.05 24.38
C TRP A 634 19.99 -13.66 24.21
N GLY A 635 19.35 -13.28 25.31
CA GLY A 635 18.06 -12.63 25.24
C GLY A 635 17.84 -11.58 26.32
N VAL A 636 16.98 -10.62 26.00
CA VAL A 636 16.57 -9.49 26.82
C VAL A 636 15.05 -9.48 26.92
N GLN A 637 14.51 -9.38 28.13
CA GLN A 637 13.07 -9.29 28.35
C GLN A 637 12.51 -7.89 28.07
N ALA A 638 13.33 -6.86 28.28
CA ALA A 638 13.03 -5.46 27.96
C ALA A 638 13.06 -5.19 26.44
N HIS A 639 12.67 -3.96 26.07
CA HIS A 639 12.63 -3.46 24.70
C HIS A 639 13.67 -2.34 24.45
N PRO A 640 14.95 -2.66 24.20
CA PRO A 640 15.95 -1.65 23.83
C PRO A 640 15.76 -1.07 22.43
N GLU A 641 14.93 -1.69 21.60
CA GLU A 641 14.67 -1.35 20.21
C GLU A 641 13.69 -0.20 20.02
N VAL A 642 12.86 0.11 21.02
CA VAL A 642 11.73 1.03 20.85
C VAL A 642 12.00 2.43 21.37
N ASP A 643 11.39 3.41 20.73
CA ASP A 643 11.29 4.78 21.21
C ASP A 643 9.86 5.11 21.68
N VAL A 644 9.66 6.35 22.13
CA VAL A 644 8.35 6.82 22.60
C VAL A 644 7.28 6.81 21.50
N GLU A 645 7.65 6.89 20.21
CA GLU A 645 6.68 6.88 19.12
C GLU A 645 6.12 5.48 18.88
N ILE A 646 6.98 4.46 18.91
CA ILE A 646 6.55 3.06 18.85
C ILE A 646 5.69 2.72 20.06
N LEU A 647 6.14 3.09 21.26
CA LEU A 647 5.42 2.85 22.50
C LEU A 647 4.05 3.54 22.54
N ARG A 648 3.91 4.73 21.94
CA ARG A 648 2.62 5.41 21.84
C ARG A 648 1.61 4.60 21.01
N ARG A 649 2.07 3.91 19.96
CA ARG A 649 1.20 3.02 19.16
C ARG A 649 0.77 1.78 19.94
N TRP A 650 1.68 1.20 20.73
CA TRP A 650 1.34 0.08 21.63
C TRP A 650 0.35 0.53 22.71
N ALA A 651 0.59 1.69 23.32
CA ALA A 651 -0.33 2.32 24.27
C ALA A 651 -1.73 2.50 23.68
N GLU A 652 -1.84 2.99 22.45
CA GLU A 652 -3.13 3.14 21.76
C GLU A 652 -3.84 1.79 21.54
N SER A 653 -3.10 0.76 21.13
CA SER A 653 -3.64 -0.60 20.94
C SER A 653 -4.14 -1.20 22.25
N ASP A 654 -3.42 -0.99 23.35
CA ASP A 654 -3.70 -1.59 24.66
C ASP A 654 -4.51 -0.68 25.58
N ARG A 655 -5.11 0.41 25.05
CA ARG A 655 -5.76 1.45 25.86
C ARG A 655 -6.84 0.89 26.78
N ASP A 656 -7.75 0.09 26.24
CA ASP A 656 -8.87 -0.44 27.02
C ASP A 656 -8.40 -1.37 28.14
N ASP A 657 -7.40 -2.22 27.83
CA ASP A 657 -6.80 -3.14 28.80
C ASP A 657 -6.05 -2.38 29.90
N HIS A 658 -5.23 -1.40 29.53
CA HIS A 658 -4.46 -0.60 30.49
C HIS A 658 -5.36 0.28 31.37
N VAL A 659 -6.44 0.84 30.83
CA VAL A 659 -7.45 1.55 31.62
C VAL A 659 -8.09 0.60 32.64
N SER A 660 -8.42 -0.64 32.23
CA SER A 660 -8.98 -1.64 33.15
C SER A 660 -8.01 -2.06 34.25
N MET A 661 -6.71 -1.99 33.98
CA MET A 661 -5.62 -2.31 34.92
C MET A 661 -5.19 -1.11 35.78
N GLY A 662 -5.77 0.07 35.56
CA GLY A 662 -5.41 1.31 36.28
C GLY A 662 -4.05 1.88 35.89
N ILE A 663 -3.55 1.56 34.70
CA ILE A 663 -2.26 2.05 34.18
C ILE A 663 -2.46 3.43 33.54
N ASP A 664 -1.73 4.42 34.04
CA ASP A 664 -1.66 5.76 33.44
C ASP A 664 -0.64 5.77 32.30
N GLN A 665 -1.13 5.53 31.08
CA GLN A 665 -0.29 5.47 29.89
C GLN A 665 0.41 6.79 29.58
N GLU A 666 -0.23 7.94 29.85
CA GLU A 666 0.37 9.25 29.57
C GLU A 666 1.60 9.47 30.47
N ARG A 667 1.47 9.14 31.75
CA ARG A 667 2.59 9.20 32.69
C ARG A 667 3.70 8.22 32.32
N VAL A 668 3.35 6.97 31.97
CA VAL A 668 4.35 5.97 31.55
C VAL A 668 5.15 6.46 30.34
N LEU A 669 4.47 6.98 29.31
CA LEU A 669 5.14 7.50 28.12
C LEU A 669 6.01 8.72 28.43
N ALA A 670 5.58 9.59 29.35
CA ALA A 670 6.36 10.75 29.79
C ALA A 670 7.63 10.34 30.56
N ASP A 671 7.53 9.34 31.44
CA ASP A 671 8.67 8.81 32.19
C ASP A 671 9.71 8.19 31.23
N ILE A 672 9.25 7.41 30.23
CA ILE A 672 10.13 6.84 29.21
C ILE A 672 10.77 7.93 28.33
N ALA A 673 9.99 8.92 27.89
CA ALA A 673 10.51 10.04 27.11
C ALA A 673 11.61 10.80 27.86
N THR A 674 11.45 10.97 29.18
CA THR A 674 12.45 11.60 30.05
C THR A 674 13.73 10.76 30.14
N ALA A 675 13.60 9.42 30.15
CA ALA A 675 14.73 8.49 30.25
C ALA A 675 15.40 8.15 28.90
N ALA A 676 14.84 8.58 27.77
CA ALA A 676 15.22 8.11 26.43
C ALA A 676 16.73 8.27 26.10
N ALA A 677 17.33 9.39 26.49
CA ALA A 677 18.75 9.64 26.26
C ALA A 677 19.65 8.67 27.06
N ALA A 678 19.32 8.46 28.34
CA ALA A 678 20.06 7.52 29.20
C ALA A 678 19.88 6.08 28.72
N LEU A 679 18.66 5.69 28.33
CA LEU A 679 18.40 4.38 27.74
C LEU A 679 19.26 4.12 26.50
N THR A 680 19.35 5.11 25.61
CA THR A 680 20.22 5.03 24.41
C THR A 680 21.69 4.90 24.78
N GLU A 681 22.19 5.75 25.69
CA GLU A 681 23.58 5.74 26.16
C GLU A 681 23.99 4.38 26.74
N HIS A 682 23.05 3.67 27.38
CA HIS A 682 23.31 2.37 27.98
C HIS A 682 23.17 1.19 27.01
N TRP A 683 22.15 1.19 26.15
CA TRP A 683 21.86 0.05 25.27
C TRP A 683 22.67 0.05 23.97
N GLN A 684 23.00 1.23 23.43
CA GLN A 684 23.74 1.32 22.17
C GLN A 684 25.10 0.59 22.21
N PRO A 685 25.98 0.80 23.21
CA PRO A 685 27.27 0.10 23.26
C PRO A 685 27.14 -1.43 23.40
N ILE A 686 26.09 -1.89 24.08
CA ILE A 686 25.79 -3.33 24.22
C ILE A 686 25.43 -3.93 22.84
N VAL A 687 24.62 -3.23 22.05
CA VAL A 687 24.23 -3.68 20.71
C VAL A 687 25.39 -3.61 19.73
N GLU A 688 26.22 -2.56 19.79
CA GLU A 688 27.45 -2.46 18.99
C GLU A 688 28.44 -3.61 19.27
N ARG A 689 28.50 -4.08 20.53
CA ARG A 689 29.30 -5.25 20.89
C ARG A 689 28.75 -6.54 20.28
N PHE A 690 27.43 -6.70 20.19
CA PHE A 690 26.82 -7.80 19.44
C PHE A 690 27.21 -7.77 17.97
N ALA A 691 27.17 -6.60 17.32
CA ALA A 691 27.67 -6.45 15.95
C ALA A 691 29.15 -6.83 15.81
N GLY A 692 29.99 -6.53 16.82
CA GLY A 692 31.37 -7.03 16.90
C GLY A 692 31.46 -8.56 16.91
N ILE A 693 30.64 -9.22 17.73
CA ILE A 693 30.57 -10.69 17.81
C ILE A 693 30.11 -11.32 16.49
N VAL A 694 29.12 -10.73 15.83
CA VAL A 694 28.61 -11.16 14.52
C VAL A 694 29.71 -11.05 13.46
N ARG A 695 30.39 -9.91 13.38
CA ARG A 695 31.49 -9.69 12.42
C ARG A 695 32.67 -10.63 12.66
N GLY A 696 32.97 -10.94 13.92
CA GLY A 696 34.02 -11.90 14.30
C GLY A 696 33.63 -13.37 14.16
N ALA A 697 32.39 -13.70 13.79
CA ALA A 697 31.94 -15.07 13.53
C ALA A 697 32.33 -15.59 12.13
N ARG A 698 32.90 -14.72 11.28
CA ARG A 698 33.34 -15.02 9.91
C ARG A 698 34.67 -15.74 9.80
#